data_AF-A0A178HTX5-F1
#
_entry.id   AF-A0A178HTX5-F1
#
_cell.length_a   1.000
_cell.length_b   1.000
_cell.length_c   1.000
_cell.angle_alpha   90.00
_cell.angle_beta   90.00
_cell.angle_gamma   90.00
#
_symmetry.space_group_name_H-M   'P 1'
#
loop_
_entity.id
_entity.type
_entity.pdbx_description
1 polymer ?
#
loop_
_entity_poly.entity_id
_entity_poly.type
_entity_poly.pdbx_seq_one_letter_code
_entity_poly.pdbx_strand_id
1 'polypeptide(L)'
;MATRPYSQKSVFDLEAIFERSANDANELGRLANELAFRNTAKARSLAMKIDEALAVLAKQKVVPITGSGAAARSASPPPSAPNVPPVNPSAPQLKVVPPTQAAGEPKRVEAAGDRVDLGPLPTFEPTGRTNDPQAILAAWTALEALSPQGYKRPEDMASGDRSRVTLFERGIPWGPDARSKPNHRLYFEVVLGAIALDKATDELVKVFGEDEERSRPDGKRAAIASILIDKEGFVLEENGIAVSSFAWALKPALELKLGSLGAWPKVEQRILERLDRMVRRHDEDGNPIAIDLDVVHSAHRWLVSQFEVPGHLVEPPTFALKVFHHFKAKTPPEPSLLNSFYLEDLAKASEMIGANGAGVGLQRYLGIGRPEDRVDVLSPAAAVEQFVAPSLMPQARWPSAGGHPLVLLQQAAVNAAREELGDDAGIMGVNGPPGTGKTTLLRDVVVGCVLDRATAMAGFQNPQDAFSTTGEKLAFGSNAFLHFYRLDASLKGHEIVVASSNNKAVENVSKELPLKEANGRNGEMTYFRSISDLIANPKRSGYFEAEEEANAAPVETWGLIAAVLGNGRNRGAFQQGFWWNEDGGFLTYLKAARGNNVMREIKDERTGEIIRREMPSVVINEKPTTNEADAAAQWRRARSAFLKQKKAVDAELAAIEGMRRDIQSLKEAISELQRLNELRPRFDQAVANARQAGEARRQKHANANAQAERDKTTLDSHLASRPGFFARLFGTASWKAWSASQQRLAGALRQSNQRAQEARNALEAARAEWSKAQGQLQRLDRAVAGKQQDVMRLDAASSAARNRLGDRVIDDIFFQKEHETIQLTAPWLPDDVHRMREDLFAAALAVHKAFIDASANRLQHNLGLLMSGMTAGAFQSPAHRDLLPDLWSSLFMVVPAVSTTFASVRTMFGDLASESIGWLLIDEAGQAVPQAAVGAIMRAKRTIVVGDPLQIPPVVSLPEKLNTEICKFFDIDQAEWSAPAASTQTLADQASRFKSTFVTDIGDREVGLPLLVHRRCQNPMFDVSNTIAYAGQMVHAVGPRKPGPIGAALGQSRWVDVNGDAESKWRPAEGEAVVGMLAALAAADVQDPDVFIITPFKVIEQEMRRRLDREAGLLRSLGVKADEWPRDRVGTIHTFQGREADTVILLLGAPKPNQHRARQWAASPPNIINVAVSRAKQNLYVVGSATAWSAAGTSLQVLQRALAQSA
;
A
#
# COMPACT_ATOMS: atom_id res chain seq x y z
N MET A 1 -6.75 -72.36 22.38
CA MET A 1 -6.21 -71.01 22.63
C MET A 1 -4.84 -71.16 23.26
N ALA A 2 -3.76 -70.89 22.51
CA ALA A 2 -2.40 -70.87 23.07
C ALA A 2 -2.21 -69.56 23.85
N THR A 3 -1.70 -69.66 25.08
CA THR A 3 -1.47 -68.54 25.99
C THR A 3 -0.46 -67.55 25.37
N ARG A 4 -0.86 -66.28 25.20
CA ARG A 4 0.04 -65.20 24.74
C ARG A 4 0.93 -64.73 25.90
N PRO A 5 2.22 -65.10 25.96
CA PRO A 5 3.07 -64.88 27.13
C PRO A 5 3.37 -63.40 27.42
N TYR A 6 3.15 -62.52 26.44
CA TYR A 6 3.46 -61.10 26.50
C TYR A 6 2.25 -60.17 26.48
N SER A 7 1.04 -60.73 26.55
CA SER A 7 -0.21 -59.98 26.50
C SER A 7 -0.36 -58.93 27.61
N GLN A 8 0.25 -59.14 28.79
CA GLN A 8 0.22 -58.18 29.90
C GLN A 8 1.44 -57.24 30.00
N LYS A 9 2.44 -57.36 29.11
CA LYS A 9 3.64 -56.50 29.16
C LYS A 9 3.44 -55.20 28.37
N SER A 10 4.01 -54.08 28.78
CA SER A 10 3.92 -52.83 28.00
C SER A 10 4.85 -52.88 26.77
N VAL A 11 4.68 -51.99 25.78
CA VAL A 11 5.59 -51.94 24.61
C VAL A 11 7.02 -51.60 25.04
N PHE A 12 7.20 -50.84 26.13
CA PHE A 12 8.51 -50.55 26.71
C PHE A 12 9.17 -51.82 27.27
N ASP A 13 8.41 -52.69 27.94
CA ASP A 13 8.91 -53.97 28.42
C ASP A 13 9.30 -54.91 27.27
N LEU A 14 8.58 -54.85 26.14
CA LEU A 14 8.93 -55.63 24.94
C LEU A 14 10.23 -55.15 24.30
N GLU A 15 10.51 -53.85 24.32
CA GLU A 15 11.77 -53.27 23.81
C GLU A 15 12.95 -53.71 24.68
N ALA A 16 12.79 -53.72 26.01
CA ALA A 16 13.81 -54.26 26.92
C ALA A 16 14.06 -55.78 26.75
N ILE A 17 13.04 -56.56 26.38
CA ILE A 17 13.21 -57.99 26.07
C ILE A 17 13.91 -58.17 24.72
N PHE A 18 13.60 -57.34 23.72
CA PHE A 18 14.28 -57.32 22.44
C PHE A 18 15.78 -57.05 22.58
N GLU A 19 16.17 -56.03 23.36
CA GLU A 19 17.58 -55.68 23.60
C GLU A 19 18.37 -56.83 24.25
N ARG A 20 17.72 -57.64 25.09
CA ARG A 20 18.35 -58.80 25.76
C ARG A 20 18.36 -60.07 24.92
N SER A 21 17.52 -60.14 23.88
CA SER A 21 17.25 -61.36 23.11
C SER A 21 17.55 -61.20 21.61
N ALA A 22 18.33 -60.18 21.24
CA ALA A 22 18.62 -59.81 19.85
C ALA A 22 19.27 -60.94 19.00
N ASN A 23 19.83 -61.97 19.65
CA ASN A 23 20.46 -63.13 18.99
C ASN A 23 19.65 -64.44 19.12
N ASP A 24 18.44 -64.41 19.72
CA ASP A 24 17.57 -65.58 19.88
C ASP A 24 16.37 -65.52 18.93
N ALA A 25 16.44 -66.29 17.84
CA ALA A 25 15.40 -66.31 16.81
C ALA A 25 14.02 -66.76 17.34
N ASN A 26 13.97 -67.61 18.38
CA ASN A 26 12.70 -68.06 18.95
C ASN A 26 12.03 -66.96 19.77
N GLU A 27 12.80 -66.18 20.54
CA GLU A 27 12.22 -65.08 21.31
C GLU A 27 11.84 -63.88 20.44
N LEU A 28 12.66 -63.57 19.43
CA LEU A 28 12.31 -62.57 18.43
C LEU A 28 11.00 -62.94 17.69
N GLY A 29 10.80 -64.22 17.37
CA GLY A 29 9.55 -64.71 16.78
C GLY A 29 8.33 -64.55 17.70
N ARG A 30 8.48 -64.75 19.02
CA ARG A 30 7.40 -64.54 20.00
C ARG A 30 7.07 -63.05 20.18
N LEU A 31 8.08 -62.19 20.18
CA LEU A 31 7.89 -60.74 20.23
C LEU A 31 7.21 -60.21 18.96
N ALA A 32 7.63 -60.67 17.77
CA ALA A 32 7.00 -60.31 16.50
C ALA A 32 5.51 -60.69 16.48
N ASN A 33 5.18 -61.90 16.94
CA ASN A 33 3.80 -62.37 17.04
C ASN A 33 2.98 -61.53 18.04
N GLU A 34 3.54 -61.16 19.20
CA GLU A 34 2.85 -60.28 20.15
C GLU A 34 2.62 -58.86 19.58
N LEU A 35 3.59 -58.32 18.84
CA LEU A 35 3.50 -56.99 18.24
C LEU A 35 2.50 -56.91 17.09
N ALA A 36 2.19 -58.03 16.42
CA ALA A 36 1.13 -58.10 15.41
C ALA A 36 -0.27 -57.76 15.98
N PHE A 37 -0.44 -57.89 17.30
CA PHE A 37 -1.68 -57.51 18.01
C PHE A 37 -1.64 -56.10 18.62
N ARG A 38 -0.63 -55.27 18.34
CA ARG A 38 -0.46 -53.92 18.90
C ARG A 38 -0.33 -52.85 17.82
N ASN A 39 -1.19 -51.83 17.84
CA ASN A 39 -1.28 -50.83 16.77
C ASN A 39 -0.62 -49.46 17.07
N THR A 40 0.22 -49.37 18.11
CA THR A 40 0.92 -48.11 18.45
C THR A 40 2.13 -47.89 17.54
N ALA A 41 2.51 -46.62 17.32
CA ALA A 41 3.68 -46.28 16.50
C ALA A 41 4.99 -46.91 17.04
N LYS A 42 5.16 -46.95 18.37
CA LYS A 42 6.29 -47.62 19.03
C LYS A 42 6.30 -49.14 18.79
N ALA A 43 5.14 -49.79 18.81
CA ALA A 43 5.05 -51.23 18.53
C ALA A 43 5.43 -51.56 17.08
N ARG A 44 5.02 -50.71 16.12
CA ARG A 44 5.41 -50.83 14.70
C ARG A 44 6.91 -50.63 14.50
N SER A 45 7.49 -49.63 15.16
CA SER A 45 8.94 -49.38 15.12
C SER A 45 9.73 -50.57 15.70
N LEU A 46 9.30 -51.13 16.83
CA LEU A 46 9.92 -52.30 17.43
C LEU A 46 9.76 -53.56 16.55
N ALA A 47 8.61 -53.74 15.90
CA ALA A 47 8.38 -54.85 14.98
C ALA A 47 9.35 -54.81 13.78
N MET A 48 9.58 -53.62 13.21
CA MET A 48 10.57 -53.44 12.14
C MET A 48 12.00 -53.80 12.60
N LYS A 49 12.40 -53.39 13.82
CA LYS A 49 13.71 -53.75 14.39
C LYS A 49 13.86 -55.26 14.60
N ILE A 50 12.79 -55.93 15.01
CA ILE A 50 12.76 -57.40 15.20
C ILE A 50 12.85 -58.13 13.86
N ASP A 51 12.12 -57.67 12.83
CA ASP A 51 12.17 -58.25 11.49
C ASP A 51 13.57 -58.11 10.86
N GLU A 52 14.23 -56.97 11.10
CA GLU A 52 15.62 -56.74 10.67
C GLU A 52 16.59 -57.69 11.39
N ALA A 53 16.45 -57.86 12.70
CA ALA A 53 17.27 -58.80 13.48
C ALA A 53 17.06 -60.27 13.05
N LEU A 54 15.82 -60.67 12.77
CA LEU A 54 15.48 -62.00 12.24
C LEU A 54 16.08 -62.22 10.84
N ALA A 55 16.08 -61.20 9.99
CA ALA A 55 16.69 -61.26 8.66
C ALA A 55 18.22 -61.41 8.72
N VAL A 56 18.87 -60.79 9.72
CA VAL A 56 20.31 -60.97 9.97
C VAL A 56 20.63 -62.38 10.45
N LEU A 57 19.84 -62.93 11.38
CA LEU A 57 20.01 -64.30 11.89
C LEU A 57 19.75 -65.36 10.80
N ALA A 58 18.81 -65.11 9.89
CA ALA A 58 18.52 -66.00 8.76
C ALA A 58 19.69 -66.05 7.75
N LYS A 59 20.44 -64.96 7.59
CA LYS A 59 21.61 -64.90 6.68
C LYS A 59 22.86 -65.60 7.22
N GLN A 60 22.93 -65.89 8.52
CA GLN A 60 24.08 -66.57 9.14
C GLN A 60 24.03 -68.10 9.06
N LYS A 61 22.90 -68.70 8.67
CA LYS A 61 22.78 -70.13 8.39
C LYS A 61 22.64 -70.36 6.89
N VAL A 62 23.74 -70.61 6.18
CA VAL A 62 23.89 -71.56 5.06
C VAL A 62 25.27 -71.34 4.39
N VAL A 63 26.19 -72.29 4.59
CA VAL A 63 27.28 -72.61 3.65
C VAL A 63 27.21 -74.14 3.42
N PRO A 64 27.23 -74.63 2.17
CA PRO A 64 26.93 -76.03 1.83
C PRO A 64 28.20 -76.88 1.62
N ILE A 65 28.11 -78.20 1.86
CA ILE A 65 29.08 -79.20 1.37
C ILE A 65 28.35 -80.41 0.76
N THR A 66 28.59 -80.56 -0.55
CA THR A 66 28.65 -81.72 -1.47
C THR A 66 28.12 -83.12 -1.08
N GLY A 67 27.47 -83.78 -2.06
CA GLY A 67 27.93 -85.10 -2.55
C GLY A 67 26.89 -86.21 -2.80
N SER A 68 26.61 -86.48 -4.08
CA SER A 68 26.46 -87.81 -4.76
C SER A 68 25.46 -88.85 -4.18
N GLY A 69 24.34 -89.15 -4.85
CA GLY A 69 24.19 -90.20 -5.90
C GLY A 69 23.13 -91.22 -5.42
N ALA A 70 22.30 -91.93 -6.20
CA ALA A 70 22.15 -92.17 -7.63
C ALA A 70 20.72 -92.73 -7.93
N ALA A 71 20.28 -92.59 -9.19
CA ALA A 71 19.37 -93.41 -10.03
C ALA A 71 18.13 -94.14 -9.41
N ALA A 72 16.94 -94.25 -10.05
CA ALA A 72 16.68 -94.53 -11.45
C ALA A 72 15.19 -94.34 -11.88
N ARG A 73 15.00 -93.88 -13.13
CA ARG A 73 14.07 -94.29 -14.22
C ARG A 73 12.53 -94.23 -14.08
N SER A 74 11.89 -93.36 -14.88
CA SER A 74 11.10 -93.66 -16.11
C SER A 74 10.38 -92.36 -16.57
N ALA A 75 10.69 -91.80 -17.75
CA ALA A 75 10.08 -91.97 -19.09
C ALA A 75 9.29 -90.70 -19.52
N SER A 76 9.63 -90.14 -20.68
CA SER A 76 9.18 -88.85 -21.29
C SER A 76 8.09 -89.08 -22.38
N PRO A 77 7.60 -88.08 -23.19
CA PRO A 77 7.71 -86.60 -23.21
C PRO A 77 6.32 -85.90 -23.52
N PRO A 78 6.24 -84.71 -24.15
CA PRO A 78 6.43 -83.31 -23.69
C PRO A 78 5.09 -82.51 -23.56
N PRO A 79 5.08 -81.24 -23.07
CA PRO A 79 3.88 -80.40 -23.06
C PRO A 79 3.83 -79.42 -24.25
N SER A 80 2.65 -79.29 -24.86
CA SER A 80 2.29 -78.25 -25.82
C SER A 80 1.09 -77.44 -25.34
N ALA A 81 1.22 -76.11 -25.36
CA ALA A 81 0.26 -75.01 -25.42
C ALA A 81 -1.20 -75.16 -24.85
N PRO A 82 -1.72 -74.14 -24.13
CA PRO A 82 -3.12 -74.11 -23.72
C PRO A 82 -4.03 -73.62 -24.86
N ASN A 83 -5.13 -74.35 -25.08
CA ASN A 83 -6.17 -74.04 -26.06
C ASN A 83 -7.46 -73.61 -25.35
N VAL A 84 -8.09 -72.58 -25.93
CA VAL A 84 -9.43 -72.05 -25.62
C VAL A 84 -10.52 -73.09 -25.92
N PRO A 85 -11.63 -73.11 -25.16
CA PRO A 85 -12.91 -73.57 -25.70
C PRO A 85 -14.10 -72.63 -25.34
N PRO A 86 -15.26 -72.78 -26.00
CA PRO A 86 -15.90 -71.67 -26.71
C PRO A 86 -17.34 -71.35 -26.27
N VAL A 87 -17.88 -70.27 -26.83
CA VAL A 87 -19.27 -69.80 -26.77
C VAL A 87 -20.03 -70.30 -28.01
N ASN A 88 -21.25 -70.84 -27.83
CA ASN A 88 -22.46 -70.74 -28.69
C ASN A 88 -23.50 -71.84 -28.31
N PRO A 89 -24.74 -71.88 -28.87
CA PRO A 89 -25.89 -71.01 -28.52
C PRO A 89 -27.21 -71.83 -28.40
N SER A 90 -28.30 -71.28 -27.84
CA SER A 90 -29.68 -71.69 -28.21
C SER A 90 -30.77 -70.93 -27.46
N ALA A 91 -31.66 -70.27 -28.21
CA ALA A 91 -33.05 -69.97 -27.85
C ALA A 91 -33.96 -71.06 -28.46
N PRO A 92 -35.23 -71.27 -28.02
CA PRO A 92 -36.33 -70.44 -28.55
C PRO A 92 -37.58 -70.21 -27.63
N GLN A 93 -38.21 -69.04 -27.86
CA GLN A 93 -39.65 -68.70 -27.96
C GLN A 93 -40.70 -69.04 -26.87
N LEU A 94 -41.58 -68.07 -26.55
CA LEU A 94 -43.03 -68.12 -26.85
C LEU A 94 -43.79 -66.77 -26.63
N LYS A 95 -45.00 -66.69 -27.20
CA LYS A 95 -45.76 -65.53 -27.74
C LYS A 95 -46.69 -64.76 -26.77
N VAL A 96 -46.88 -63.47 -27.11
CA VAL A 96 -48.05 -62.52 -27.09
C VAL A 96 -49.46 -63.21 -27.06
N VAL A 97 -50.60 -62.75 -26.45
CA VAL A 97 -51.36 -61.45 -26.35
C VAL A 97 -52.49 -61.55 -25.23
N PRO A 98 -53.40 -60.55 -24.97
CA PRO A 98 -53.48 -59.49 -23.91
C PRO A 98 -54.63 -59.68 -22.85
N PRO A 99 -54.95 -58.73 -21.91
CA PRO A 99 -55.95 -57.66 -22.20
C PRO A 99 -55.89 -56.31 -21.37
N THR A 100 -56.38 -55.22 -22.00
CA THR A 100 -57.12 -54.01 -21.53
C THR A 100 -56.71 -53.07 -20.36
N GLN A 101 -56.53 -51.79 -20.75
CA GLN A 101 -56.98 -50.50 -20.18
C GLN A 101 -56.85 -50.19 -18.66
N ALA A 102 -56.02 -49.19 -18.30
CA ALA A 102 -56.46 -47.80 -18.09
C ALA A 102 -55.34 -46.89 -17.53
N ALA A 103 -55.31 -45.66 -18.06
CA ALA A 103 -54.89 -44.40 -17.44
C ALA A 103 -53.41 -44.15 -17.06
N GLY A 104 -52.85 -43.10 -17.69
CA GLY A 104 -51.96 -42.14 -17.03
C GLY A 104 -50.51 -42.13 -17.53
N GLU A 105 -50.21 -41.23 -18.47
CA GLU A 105 -48.85 -40.73 -18.69
C GLU A 105 -48.23 -40.27 -17.35
N PRO A 106 -46.98 -40.64 -17.01
CA PRO A 106 -46.28 -39.95 -15.94
C PRO A 106 -45.90 -38.57 -16.48
N LYS A 107 -46.68 -37.58 -16.04
CA LYS A 107 -46.44 -36.15 -16.19
C LYS A 107 -44.95 -35.83 -16.04
N ARG A 108 -44.45 -35.12 -17.04
CA ARG A 108 -43.36 -34.15 -16.92
C ARG A 108 -43.67 -33.28 -15.69
N VAL A 109 -42.99 -33.52 -14.57
CA VAL A 109 -43.08 -32.61 -13.41
C VAL A 109 -42.30 -31.36 -13.78
N GLU A 110 -43.03 -30.36 -14.25
CA GLU A 110 -42.56 -28.99 -14.32
C GLU A 110 -42.21 -28.51 -12.91
N ALA A 111 -40.91 -28.37 -12.62
CA ALA A 111 -40.43 -27.63 -11.44
C ALA A 111 -40.36 -26.11 -11.74
N ALA A 112 -41.36 -25.58 -12.45
CA ALA A 112 -41.44 -24.16 -12.83
C ALA A 112 -42.11 -23.28 -11.75
N GLY A 113 -42.56 -23.87 -10.63
CA GLY A 113 -43.43 -23.19 -9.66
C GLY A 113 -42.79 -22.60 -8.39
N ASP A 114 -41.46 -22.67 -8.23
CA ASP A 114 -40.82 -22.36 -6.92
C ASP A 114 -39.72 -21.28 -7.04
N ARG A 115 -39.91 -20.33 -7.96
CA ARG A 115 -39.02 -19.16 -8.10
C ARG A 115 -39.36 -18.05 -7.12
N VAL A 116 -38.32 -17.48 -6.50
CA VAL A 116 -38.48 -16.32 -5.61
C VAL A 116 -38.53 -15.07 -6.46
N ASP A 117 -39.53 -14.23 -6.21
CA ASP A 117 -39.57 -12.89 -6.80
C ASP A 117 -38.43 -12.03 -6.22
N LEU A 118 -37.48 -11.68 -7.09
CA LEU A 118 -36.36 -10.80 -6.74
C LEU A 118 -36.79 -9.32 -6.64
N GLY A 119 -38.04 -9.00 -6.97
CA GLY A 119 -38.57 -7.64 -7.04
C GLY A 119 -38.09 -6.90 -8.30
N PRO A 120 -38.49 -5.62 -8.48
CA PRO A 120 -37.91 -4.80 -9.53
C PRO A 120 -36.42 -4.62 -9.24
N LEU A 121 -35.58 -5.28 -10.04
CA LEU A 121 -34.14 -5.07 -9.98
C LEU A 121 -33.88 -3.62 -10.42
N PRO A 122 -33.14 -2.82 -9.62
CA PRO A 122 -32.80 -1.46 -10.02
C PRO A 122 -32.02 -1.53 -11.33
N THR A 123 -32.62 -1.02 -12.41
CA THR A 123 -31.92 -0.75 -13.66
C THR A 123 -31.21 0.57 -13.50
N PHE A 124 -29.89 0.57 -13.67
CA PHE A 124 -29.13 1.82 -13.78
C PHE A 124 -29.72 2.66 -14.94
N GLU A 125 -30.18 3.87 -14.62
CA GLU A 125 -30.60 4.85 -15.62
C GLU A 125 -29.44 5.80 -15.88
N PRO A 126 -28.92 5.87 -17.12
CA PRO A 126 -27.84 6.80 -17.45
C PRO A 126 -28.25 8.23 -17.15
N THR A 127 -27.43 8.96 -16.40
CA THR A 127 -27.65 10.38 -16.08
C THR A 127 -27.39 11.31 -17.28
N GLY A 128 -26.93 10.76 -18.41
CA GLY A 128 -26.52 11.50 -19.61
C GLY A 128 -25.19 12.23 -19.46
N ARG A 129 -24.48 12.03 -18.34
CA ARG A 129 -23.17 12.59 -18.06
C ARG A 129 -22.13 11.47 -18.08
N THR A 130 -21.18 11.57 -19.00
CA THR A 130 -20.03 10.66 -19.07
C THR A 130 -19.21 10.73 -17.78
N ASN A 131 -18.73 9.59 -17.31
CA ASN A 131 -17.97 9.43 -16.07
C ASN A 131 -18.74 9.89 -14.81
N ASP A 132 -20.06 9.65 -14.75
CA ASP A 132 -20.82 9.89 -13.52
C ASP A 132 -20.35 8.97 -12.37
N PRO A 133 -20.16 9.48 -11.14
CA PRO A 133 -19.71 8.69 -10.00
C PRO A 133 -20.56 7.44 -9.68
N GLN A 134 -21.89 7.51 -9.83
CA GLN A 134 -22.74 6.34 -9.63
C GLN A 134 -22.57 5.34 -10.77
N ALA A 135 -22.36 5.81 -11.99
CA ALA A 135 -22.06 4.96 -13.15
C ALA A 135 -20.73 4.22 -12.99
N ILE A 136 -19.69 4.92 -12.51
CA ILE A 136 -18.37 4.34 -12.22
C ILE A 136 -18.50 3.22 -11.19
N LEU A 137 -19.19 3.46 -10.07
CA LEU A 137 -19.41 2.45 -9.03
C LEU A 137 -20.25 1.27 -9.54
N ALA A 138 -21.27 1.52 -10.37
CA ALA A 138 -22.08 0.46 -10.98
C ALA A 138 -21.25 -0.41 -11.94
N ALA A 139 -20.41 0.20 -12.78
CA ALA A 139 -19.51 -0.51 -13.68
C ALA A 139 -18.50 -1.37 -12.91
N TRP A 140 -17.87 -0.82 -11.86
CA TRP A 140 -16.98 -1.60 -10.99
C TRP A 140 -17.70 -2.74 -10.28
N THR A 141 -18.93 -2.52 -9.81
CA THR A 141 -19.76 -3.59 -9.22
C THR A 141 -20.04 -4.69 -10.22
N ALA A 142 -20.34 -4.36 -11.48
CA ALA A 142 -20.54 -5.33 -12.55
C ALA A 142 -19.28 -6.16 -12.84
N LEU A 143 -18.11 -5.51 -12.89
CA LEU A 143 -16.82 -6.19 -13.08
C LEU A 143 -16.51 -7.15 -11.93
N GLU A 144 -16.75 -6.74 -10.68
CA GLU A 144 -16.53 -7.58 -9.51
C GLU A 144 -17.54 -8.74 -9.40
N ALA A 145 -18.81 -8.50 -9.76
CA ALA A 145 -19.83 -9.55 -9.80
C ALA A 145 -19.49 -10.65 -10.80
N LEU A 146 -18.81 -10.31 -11.91
CA LEU A 146 -18.36 -11.22 -12.94
C LEU A 146 -16.98 -11.86 -12.68
N SER A 147 -16.33 -11.52 -11.56
CA SER A 147 -14.97 -11.99 -11.21
C SER A 147 -15.00 -12.94 -10.00
N PRO A 148 -15.41 -14.21 -10.16
CA PRO A 148 -15.55 -15.15 -9.05
C PRO A 148 -14.21 -15.62 -8.48
N GLN A 149 -14.25 -16.11 -7.25
CA GLN A 149 -13.16 -16.91 -6.68
C GLN A 149 -13.16 -18.30 -7.33
N GLY A 150 -12.14 -18.58 -8.16
CA GLY A 150 -12.02 -19.83 -8.92
C GLY A 150 -11.06 -20.84 -8.28
N TYR A 151 -11.41 -22.13 -8.30
CA TYR A 151 -10.58 -23.26 -7.86
C TYR A 151 -10.37 -24.28 -8.99
N LYS A 152 -9.24 -24.99 -9.04
CA LYS A 152 -8.99 -26.04 -10.06
C LYS A 152 -9.28 -27.44 -9.51
N ARG A 153 -8.97 -27.66 -8.24
CA ARG A 153 -9.22 -28.90 -7.50
C ARG A 153 -9.91 -28.57 -6.18
N PRO A 154 -10.72 -29.49 -5.63
CA PRO A 154 -11.34 -29.31 -4.31
C PRO A 154 -10.33 -28.98 -3.20
N GLU A 155 -9.10 -29.52 -3.29
CA GLU A 155 -8.02 -29.24 -2.35
C GLU A 155 -7.58 -27.77 -2.34
N ASP A 156 -7.78 -27.02 -3.44
CA ASP A 156 -7.43 -25.59 -3.51
C ASP A 156 -8.31 -24.77 -2.56
N MET A 157 -9.59 -25.13 -2.40
CA MET A 157 -10.50 -24.50 -1.44
C MET A 157 -10.13 -24.84 0.03
N ALA A 158 -9.31 -25.86 0.25
CA ALA A 158 -8.80 -26.25 1.55
C ALA A 158 -7.33 -25.84 1.77
N SER A 159 -6.84 -24.81 1.06
CA SER A 159 -5.44 -24.36 1.12
C SER A 159 -4.42 -25.46 0.75
N GLY A 160 -4.80 -26.36 -0.16
CA GLY A 160 -3.99 -27.48 -0.63
C GLY A 160 -4.07 -28.74 0.23
N ASP A 161 -4.78 -28.72 1.36
CA ASP A 161 -4.88 -29.88 2.26
C ASP A 161 -5.92 -30.90 1.76
N ARG A 162 -5.42 -31.94 1.09
CA ARG A 162 -6.22 -33.07 0.60
C ARG A 162 -6.99 -33.81 1.68
N SER A 163 -6.48 -33.84 2.92
CA SER A 163 -7.12 -34.59 4.02
C SER A 163 -8.45 -33.97 4.45
N ARG A 164 -8.67 -32.70 4.08
CA ARG A 164 -9.90 -31.96 4.35
C ARG A 164 -10.98 -32.20 3.32
N VAL A 165 -10.66 -32.73 2.14
CA VAL A 165 -11.66 -32.97 1.08
C VAL A 165 -12.34 -34.31 1.29
N THR A 166 -13.67 -34.33 1.20
CA THR A 166 -14.47 -35.57 1.24
C THR A 166 -15.44 -35.61 0.07
N LEU A 167 -15.39 -36.68 -0.72
CA LEU A 167 -16.20 -36.84 -1.94
C LEU A 167 -17.54 -37.53 -1.63
N PHE A 168 -18.64 -37.03 -2.21
CA PHE A 168 -19.99 -37.60 -1.99
C PHE A 168 -20.17 -38.99 -2.59
N GLU A 169 -19.34 -39.39 -3.56
CA GLU A 169 -19.30 -40.77 -4.09
C GLU A 169 -19.06 -41.83 -3.00
N ARG A 170 -18.44 -41.43 -1.88
CA ARG A 170 -18.14 -42.31 -0.74
C ARG A 170 -19.23 -42.29 0.35
N GLY A 171 -20.36 -41.64 0.09
CA GLY A 171 -21.44 -41.42 1.04
C GLY A 171 -21.34 -40.07 1.77
N ILE A 172 -22.26 -39.87 2.72
CA ILE A 172 -22.34 -38.64 3.52
C ILE A 172 -21.18 -38.61 4.54
N PRO A 173 -20.37 -37.52 4.59
CA PRO A 173 -19.19 -37.48 5.45
C PRO A 173 -19.46 -37.01 6.89
N TRP A 174 -20.66 -36.50 7.19
CA TRP A 174 -21.13 -36.12 8.53
C TRP A 174 -22.02 -37.20 9.15
N GLY A 175 -22.19 -37.15 10.47
CA GLY A 175 -22.94 -38.13 11.25
C GLY A 175 -22.22 -38.53 12.54
N PRO A 176 -22.81 -39.43 13.35
CA PRO A 176 -22.31 -39.80 14.67
C PRO A 176 -20.88 -40.38 14.67
N ASP A 177 -20.45 -40.98 13.55
CA ASP A 177 -19.12 -41.59 13.39
C ASP A 177 -18.02 -40.61 12.93
N ALA A 178 -18.37 -39.34 12.66
CA ALA A 178 -17.41 -38.33 12.20
C ALA A 178 -16.40 -37.94 13.30
N ARG A 179 -15.10 -38.17 13.05
CA ARG A 179 -14.03 -37.92 14.02
C ARG A 179 -13.35 -36.56 13.82
N SER A 180 -13.26 -35.78 14.89
CA SER A 180 -12.51 -34.52 14.94
C SER A 180 -11.05 -34.72 15.37
N LYS A 181 -10.20 -33.71 15.13
CA LYS A 181 -8.84 -33.61 15.69
C LYS A 181 -8.89 -33.25 17.19
N PRO A 182 -7.87 -33.63 18.00
CA PRO A 182 -7.78 -33.18 19.39
C PRO A 182 -7.90 -31.65 19.50
N ASN A 183 -8.59 -31.16 20.53
CA ASN A 183 -8.84 -29.72 20.76
C ASN A 183 -9.60 -28.99 19.64
N HIS A 184 -10.31 -29.70 18.75
CA HIS A 184 -11.08 -29.08 17.69
C HIS A 184 -12.51 -29.65 17.63
N ARG A 185 -13.47 -28.79 17.29
CA ARG A 185 -14.79 -29.14 16.79
C ARG A 185 -14.70 -29.33 15.27
N LEU A 186 -15.44 -30.31 14.76
CA LEU A 186 -15.48 -30.62 13.33
C LEU A 186 -16.78 -30.06 12.75
N TYR A 187 -16.61 -29.38 11.63
CA TYR A 187 -17.67 -28.85 10.78
C TYR A 187 -17.44 -29.32 9.34
N PHE A 188 -18.47 -29.28 8.52
CA PHE A 188 -18.36 -29.57 7.09
C PHE A 188 -18.89 -28.40 6.27
N GLU A 189 -18.14 -27.97 5.28
CA GLU A 189 -18.60 -27.04 4.26
C GLU A 189 -18.98 -27.81 3.00
N VAL A 190 -20.26 -27.85 2.70
CA VAL A 190 -20.88 -28.55 1.56
C VAL A 190 -20.93 -27.60 0.37
N VAL A 191 -20.24 -27.94 -0.73
CA VAL A 191 -20.24 -27.13 -1.96
C VAL A 191 -21.40 -27.53 -2.86
N LEU A 192 -22.32 -26.60 -3.12
CA LEU A 192 -23.56 -26.83 -3.88
C LEU A 192 -23.35 -26.70 -5.40
N GLY A 193 -22.40 -27.47 -5.94
CA GLY A 193 -22.08 -27.49 -7.36
C GLY A 193 -21.18 -26.33 -7.81
N ALA A 194 -20.86 -26.33 -9.10
CA ALA A 194 -19.90 -25.39 -9.67
C ALA A 194 -20.20 -25.01 -11.12
N ILE A 195 -19.63 -23.90 -11.56
CA ILE A 195 -19.66 -23.43 -12.96
C ILE A 195 -18.25 -23.60 -13.54
N ALA A 196 -18.15 -24.24 -14.69
CA ALA A 196 -16.91 -24.38 -15.46
C ALA A 196 -16.52 -23.01 -16.05
N LEU A 197 -15.47 -22.38 -15.51
CA LEU A 197 -15.12 -21.00 -15.84
C LEU A 197 -14.55 -20.86 -17.25
N ASP A 198 -13.84 -21.86 -17.74
CA ASP A 198 -13.38 -21.93 -19.13
C ASP A 198 -14.56 -21.84 -20.11
N LYS A 199 -15.58 -22.69 -19.92
CA LYS A 199 -16.77 -22.69 -20.76
C LYS A 199 -17.62 -21.44 -20.59
N ALA A 200 -17.77 -20.93 -19.36
CA ALA A 200 -18.51 -19.69 -19.12
C ALA A 200 -17.82 -18.49 -19.77
N THR A 201 -16.48 -18.46 -19.72
CA THR A 201 -15.69 -17.46 -20.44
C THR A 201 -15.89 -17.60 -21.94
N ASP A 202 -15.91 -18.83 -22.50
CA ASP A 202 -16.18 -19.04 -23.92
C ASP A 202 -17.57 -18.51 -24.33
N GLU A 203 -18.61 -18.72 -23.53
CA GLU A 203 -19.95 -18.16 -23.80
C GLU A 203 -19.96 -16.62 -23.73
N LEU A 204 -19.27 -16.03 -22.76
CA LEU A 204 -19.10 -14.57 -22.70
C LEU A 204 -18.33 -14.06 -23.94
N VAL A 205 -17.24 -14.73 -24.34
CA VAL A 205 -16.48 -14.38 -25.53
C VAL A 205 -17.31 -14.52 -26.81
N LYS A 206 -18.21 -15.50 -26.92
CA LYS A 206 -19.14 -15.59 -28.07
C LYS A 206 -20.08 -14.38 -28.16
N VAL A 207 -20.53 -13.86 -27.01
CA VAL A 207 -21.40 -12.68 -26.95
C VAL A 207 -20.64 -11.39 -27.22
N PHE A 208 -19.38 -11.29 -26.75
CA PHE A 208 -18.60 -10.03 -26.76
C PHE A 208 -17.43 -9.98 -27.79
N GLY A 209 -17.09 -11.08 -28.49
CA GLY A 209 -16.25 -11.13 -29.71
C GLY A 209 -14.99 -12.04 -29.67
N GLU A 210 -14.68 -12.71 -30.80
CA GLU A 210 -13.71 -13.83 -30.93
C GLU A 210 -12.20 -13.49 -31.07
N ASP A 211 -11.80 -12.23 -31.33
CA ASP A 211 -10.40 -11.87 -31.65
C ASP A 211 -9.41 -11.79 -30.46
N GLU A 212 -9.61 -12.53 -29.36
CA GLU A 212 -8.73 -12.44 -28.18
C GLU A 212 -7.71 -13.58 -28.08
N GLU A 213 -6.43 -13.23 -28.07
CA GLU A 213 -5.32 -14.14 -27.75
C GLU A 213 -4.95 -13.97 -26.26
N ARG A 214 -5.56 -14.71 -25.31
CA ARG A 214 -5.19 -14.60 -23.86
C ARG A 214 -5.57 -15.78 -22.94
N SER A 215 -4.97 -15.73 -21.74
CA SER A 215 -4.86 -16.78 -20.71
C SER A 215 -6.21 -17.29 -20.20
N ARG A 216 -6.67 -18.42 -20.74
CA ARG A 216 -7.88 -19.11 -20.29
C ARG A 216 -7.76 -19.56 -18.83
N PRO A 217 -8.84 -19.56 -18.04
CA PRO A 217 -8.88 -20.23 -16.75
C PRO A 217 -8.68 -21.74 -16.97
N ASP A 218 -7.44 -22.22 -16.99
CA ASP A 218 -7.09 -23.62 -17.31
C ASP A 218 -7.72 -24.61 -16.30
N GLY A 219 -8.93 -25.09 -16.64
CA GLY A 219 -9.73 -26.04 -15.85
C GLY A 219 -10.22 -25.49 -14.52
N LYS A 220 -10.39 -24.17 -14.36
CA LYS A 220 -10.93 -23.58 -13.13
C LYS A 220 -12.46 -23.66 -13.07
N ARG A 221 -12.99 -23.72 -11.86
CA ARG A 221 -14.41 -23.77 -11.51
C ARG A 221 -14.74 -22.69 -10.49
N ALA A 222 -15.96 -22.15 -10.53
CA ALA A 222 -16.50 -21.29 -9.47
C ALA A 222 -17.63 -22.04 -8.75
N ALA A 223 -17.61 -22.07 -7.42
CA ALA A 223 -18.71 -22.69 -6.66
C ALA A 223 -19.99 -21.84 -6.78
N ILE A 224 -21.15 -22.49 -6.86
CA ILE A 224 -22.45 -21.79 -6.96
C ILE A 224 -22.92 -21.29 -5.60
N ALA A 225 -22.79 -22.12 -4.57
CA ALA A 225 -23.08 -21.81 -3.18
C ALA A 225 -22.35 -22.77 -2.24
N SER A 226 -22.26 -22.46 -0.96
CA SER A 226 -21.78 -23.37 0.08
C SER A 226 -22.63 -23.28 1.34
N ILE A 227 -22.70 -24.40 2.07
CA ILE A 227 -23.43 -24.53 3.34
C ILE A 227 -22.49 -25.11 4.39
N LEU A 228 -22.46 -24.50 5.56
CA LEU A 228 -21.70 -24.93 6.71
C LEU A 228 -22.60 -25.67 7.70
N ILE A 229 -22.23 -26.91 7.99
CA ILE A 229 -22.94 -27.80 8.90
C ILE A 229 -22.02 -28.31 10.01
N ASP A 230 -22.59 -28.69 11.16
CA ASP A 230 -21.87 -29.34 12.24
C ASP A 230 -21.52 -30.81 11.93
N LYS A 231 -20.92 -31.51 12.90
CA LYS A 231 -20.52 -32.91 12.69
C LYS A 231 -21.72 -33.84 12.60
N GLU A 232 -22.88 -33.46 13.14
CA GLU A 232 -24.13 -34.22 13.11
C GLU A 232 -24.92 -33.98 11.81
N GLY A 233 -24.63 -32.89 11.09
CA GLY A 233 -25.24 -32.55 9.81
C GLY A 233 -26.28 -31.43 9.88
N PHE A 234 -26.32 -30.66 10.96
CA PHE A 234 -27.22 -29.53 11.13
C PHE A 234 -26.58 -28.22 10.65
N VAL A 235 -27.38 -27.38 10.00
CA VAL A 235 -26.94 -26.06 9.50
C VAL A 235 -26.68 -25.13 10.66
N LEU A 236 -25.54 -24.43 10.64
CA LEU A 236 -25.20 -23.47 11.67
C LEU A 236 -26.19 -22.29 11.69
N GLU A 237 -26.60 -21.88 12.89
CA GLU A 237 -27.65 -20.87 13.11
C GLU A 237 -27.29 -19.47 12.60
N GLU A 238 -26.00 -19.11 12.55
CA GLU A 238 -25.52 -17.80 12.09
C GLU A 238 -24.60 -17.94 10.87
N ASN A 239 -24.89 -17.18 9.79
CA ASN A 239 -24.05 -17.04 8.59
C ASN A 239 -23.57 -18.36 7.97
N GLY A 240 -24.31 -19.46 8.13
CA GLY A 240 -23.90 -20.79 7.67
C GLY A 240 -24.06 -21.04 6.17
N ILE A 241 -24.43 -20.03 5.37
CA ILE A 241 -24.73 -20.20 3.94
C ILE A 241 -24.11 -19.04 3.16
N ALA A 242 -23.49 -19.36 2.03
CA ALA A 242 -22.94 -18.38 1.09
C ALA A 242 -23.38 -18.70 -0.35
N VAL A 243 -23.60 -17.69 -1.18
CA VAL A 243 -24.04 -17.84 -2.58
C VAL A 243 -23.19 -16.99 -3.50
N SER A 244 -22.88 -17.50 -4.70
CA SER A 244 -22.01 -16.83 -5.66
C SER A 244 -22.72 -15.74 -6.46
N SER A 245 -22.17 -14.53 -6.44
CA SER A 245 -22.58 -13.39 -7.27
C SER A 245 -22.42 -13.71 -8.74
N PHE A 246 -21.36 -14.43 -9.12
CA PHE A 246 -21.09 -14.84 -10.50
C PHE A 246 -22.17 -15.78 -11.03
N ALA A 247 -22.64 -16.72 -10.21
CA ALA A 247 -23.68 -17.66 -10.62
C ALA A 247 -24.97 -16.94 -11.03
N TRP A 248 -25.31 -15.86 -10.34
CA TRP A 248 -26.42 -15.00 -10.72
C TRP A 248 -26.08 -14.06 -11.88
N ALA A 249 -24.92 -13.38 -11.84
CA ALA A 249 -24.50 -12.36 -12.79
C ALA A 249 -24.29 -12.89 -14.22
N LEU A 250 -23.99 -14.18 -14.37
CA LEU A 250 -23.72 -14.80 -15.67
C LEU A 250 -24.89 -14.66 -16.64
N LYS A 251 -26.13 -14.91 -16.19
CA LYS A 251 -27.31 -14.85 -17.06
C LYS A 251 -27.60 -13.42 -17.57
N PRO A 252 -27.70 -12.39 -16.71
CA PRO A 252 -27.85 -11.02 -17.18
C PRO A 252 -26.72 -10.57 -18.11
N ALA A 253 -25.48 -10.99 -17.86
CA ALA A 253 -24.35 -10.66 -18.74
C ALA A 253 -24.48 -11.29 -20.14
N LEU A 254 -24.88 -12.56 -20.22
CA LEU A 254 -25.14 -13.24 -21.50
C LEU A 254 -26.32 -12.62 -22.28
N GLU A 255 -27.25 -11.96 -21.58
CA GLU A 255 -28.39 -11.26 -22.18
C GLU A 255 -28.13 -9.76 -22.44
N LEU A 256 -26.90 -9.27 -22.23
CA LEU A 256 -26.53 -7.85 -22.34
C LEU A 256 -27.32 -6.91 -21.41
N LYS A 257 -27.89 -7.44 -20.31
CA LYS A 257 -28.62 -6.69 -19.29
C LYS A 257 -27.66 -6.21 -18.18
N LEU A 258 -26.62 -5.48 -18.55
CA LEU A 258 -25.51 -5.12 -17.65
C LEU A 258 -25.95 -4.21 -16.49
N GLY A 259 -26.98 -3.39 -16.69
CA GLY A 259 -27.50 -2.47 -15.67
C GLY A 259 -28.13 -3.15 -14.45
N SER A 260 -28.48 -4.44 -14.54
CA SER A 260 -28.99 -5.19 -13.37
C SER A 260 -27.86 -5.74 -12.50
N LEU A 261 -26.63 -5.88 -13.00
CA LEU A 261 -25.50 -6.52 -12.31
C LEU A 261 -25.10 -5.82 -11.00
N GLY A 262 -25.39 -4.51 -10.88
CA GLY A 262 -25.20 -3.75 -9.65
C GLY A 262 -26.17 -4.13 -8.50
N ALA A 263 -27.20 -4.93 -8.77
CA ALA A 263 -28.23 -5.27 -7.80
C ALA A 263 -27.88 -6.45 -6.87
N TRP A 264 -26.71 -7.08 -7.03
CA TRP A 264 -26.32 -8.28 -6.28
C TRP A 264 -26.60 -8.22 -4.77
N PRO A 265 -26.21 -7.16 -4.02
CA PRO A 265 -26.42 -7.11 -2.57
C PRO A 265 -27.90 -7.26 -2.14
N LYS A 266 -28.84 -6.76 -2.97
CA LYS A 266 -30.28 -6.88 -2.71
C LYS A 266 -30.81 -8.27 -3.06
N VAL A 267 -30.22 -8.90 -4.08
CA VAL A 267 -30.56 -10.27 -4.53
C VAL A 267 -30.07 -11.29 -3.51
N GLU A 268 -28.83 -11.15 -3.04
CA GLU A 268 -28.17 -12.07 -2.13
C GLU A 268 -29.02 -12.36 -0.89
N GLN A 269 -29.52 -11.31 -0.22
CA GLN A 269 -30.33 -11.46 0.99
C GLN A 269 -31.56 -12.36 0.77
N ARG A 270 -32.32 -12.13 -0.31
CA ARG A 270 -33.53 -12.92 -0.61
C ARG A 270 -33.21 -14.37 -0.95
N ILE A 271 -32.11 -14.59 -1.67
CA ILE A 271 -31.66 -15.92 -2.03
C ILE A 271 -31.20 -16.68 -0.78
N LEU A 272 -30.44 -16.05 0.11
CA LEU A 272 -30.00 -16.64 1.37
C LEU A 272 -31.20 -17.01 2.26
N GLU A 273 -32.19 -16.14 2.40
CA GLU A 273 -33.41 -16.41 3.19
C GLU A 273 -34.17 -17.64 2.67
N ARG A 274 -34.32 -17.79 1.34
CA ARG A 274 -34.99 -18.96 0.76
C ARG A 274 -34.14 -20.22 0.87
N LEU A 275 -32.84 -20.11 0.61
CA LEU A 275 -31.92 -21.24 0.67
C LEU A 275 -31.85 -21.78 2.11
N ASP A 276 -31.78 -20.92 3.13
CA ASP A 276 -31.83 -21.32 4.54
C ASP A 276 -33.09 -22.11 4.87
N ARG A 277 -34.28 -21.65 4.44
CA ARG A 277 -35.54 -22.39 4.64
C ARG A 277 -35.56 -23.76 3.96
N MET A 278 -34.85 -23.93 2.84
CA MET A 278 -34.78 -25.24 2.15
C MET A 278 -33.89 -26.23 2.89
N VAL A 279 -32.81 -25.74 3.50
CA VAL A 279 -31.76 -26.58 4.07
C VAL A 279 -31.92 -26.79 5.58
N ARG A 280 -32.52 -25.82 6.28
CA ARG A 280 -32.86 -25.86 7.71
C ARG A 280 -34.26 -26.44 7.90
N ARG A 281 -34.34 -27.78 7.83
CA ARG A 281 -35.60 -28.52 7.99
C ARG A 281 -35.84 -28.89 9.45
N HIS A 282 -37.11 -28.92 9.84
CA HIS A 282 -37.56 -29.41 11.15
C HIS A 282 -38.59 -30.53 10.95
N ASP A 283 -38.67 -31.47 11.89
CA ASP A 283 -39.72 -32.48 11.93
C ASP A 283 -41.05 -31.91 12.47
N GLU A 284 -42.10 -32.74 12.53
CA GLU A 284 -43.44 -32.34 13.01
C GLU A 284 -43.44 -31.89 14.49
N ASP A 285 -42.44 -32.32 15.27
CA ASP A 285 -42.26 -31.97 16.68
C ASP A 285 -41.35 -30.73 16.87
N GLY A 286 -40.82 -30.16 15.79
CA GLY A 286 -39.96 -28.98 15.80
C GLY A 286 -38.47 -29.27 16.04
N ASN A 287 -38.02 -30.53 15.98
CA ASN A 287 -36.61 -30.87 16.08
C ASN A 287 -35.90 -30.67 14.72
N PRO A 288 -34.64 -30.21 14.72
CA PRO A 288 -33.89 -30.03 13.48
C PRO A 288 -33.60 -31.39 12.80
N ILE A 289 -33.66 -31.40 11.46
CA ILE A 289 -33.34 -32.58 10.63
C ILE A 289 -31.98 -32.36 9.96
N ALA A 290 -31.10 -33.36 10.04
CA ALA A 290 -29.80 -33.31 9.39
C ALA A 290 -29.92 -33.25 7.85
N ILE A 291 -29.00 -32.55 7.20
CA ILE A 291 -28.95 -32.48 5.74
C ILE A 291 -28.55 -33.85 5.17
N ASP A 292 -29.24 -34.26 4.11
CA ASP A 292 -28.93 -35.42 3.28
C ASP A 292 -28.53 -35.00 1.86
N LEU A 293 -28.10 -35.96 1.03
CA LEU A 293 -27.72 -35.68 -0.36
C LEU A 293 -28.91 -35.20 -1.22
N ASP A 294 -30.13 -35.61 -0.89
CA ASP A 294 -31.33 -35.20 -1.64
C ASP A 294 -31.61 -33.70 -1.45
N VAL A 295 -31.43 -33.18 -0.23
CA VAL A 295 -31.47 -31.75 0.06
C VAL A 295 -30.37 -31.02 -0.68
N VAL A 296 -29.13 -31.51 -0.64
CA VAL A 296 -27.98 -30.90 -1.35
C VAL A 296 -28.26 -30.79 -2.85
N HIS A 297 -28.72 -31.87 -3.48
CA HIS A 297 -29.06 -31.86 -4.91
C HIS A 297 -30.29 -31.02 -5.23
N SER A 298 -31.27 -30.94 -4.33
CA SER A 298 -32.47 -30.12 -4.51
C SER A 298 -32.17 -28.63 -4.38
N ALA A 299 -31.35 -28.24 -3.40
CA ALA A 299 -30.83 -26.87 -3.25
C ALA A 299 -30.02 -26.44 -4.48
N HIS A 300 -29.13 -27.30 -4.98
CA HIS A 300 -28.38 -27.05 -6.21
C HIS A 300 -29.30 -26.86 -7.43
N ARG A 301 -30.26 -27.79 -7.66
CA ARG A 301 -31.20 -27.68 -8.79
C ARG A 301 -32.04 -26.41 -8.70
N TRP A 302 -32.46 -26.04 -7.49
CA TRP A 302 -33.18 -24.79 -7.26
C TRP A 302 -32.32 -23.59 -7.62
N LEU A 303 -31.07 -23.48 -7.11
CA LEU A 303 -30.16 -22.37 -7.44
C LEU A 303 -29.91 -22.23 -8.94
N VAL A 304 -29.61 -23.34 -9.64
CA VAL A 304 -29.41 -23.36 -11.10
C VAL A 304 -30.66 -22.88 -11.83
N SER A 305 -31.85 -23.29 -11.37
CA SER A 305 -33.13 -22.83 -11.93
C SER A 305 -33.43 -21.37 -11.62
N GLN A 306 -33.13 -20.88 -10.40
CA GLN A 306 -33.35 -19.49 -10.00
C GLN A 306 -32.47 -18.52 -10.78
N PHE A 307 -31.19 -18.85 -10.91
CA PHE A 307 -30.22 -18.02 -11.62
C PHE A 307 -30.21 -18.24 -13.13
N GLU A 308 -30.96 -19.23 -13.61
CA GLU A 308 -31.01 -19.61 -15.03
C GLU A 308 -29.63 -19.90 -15.62
N VAL A 309 -28.76 -20.55 -14.84
CA VAL A 309 -27.41 -20.89 -15.28
C VAL A 309 -27.52 -21.94 -16.40
N PRO A 310 -26.89 -21.72 -17.57
CA PRO A 310 -26.95 -22.68 -18.68
C PRO A 310 -26.42 -24.06 -18.26
N GLY A 311 -27.23 -25.11 -18.46
CA GLY A 311 -26.94 -26.44 -17.91
C GLY A 311 -25.63 -27.08 -18.40
N HIS A 312 -25.13 -26.70 -19.58
CA HIS A 312 -23.84 -27.21 -20.10
C HIS A 312 -22.61 -26.64 -19.39
N LEU A 313 -22.79 -25.58 -18.60
CA LEU A 313 -21.75 -24.92 -17.80
C LEU A 313 -21.69 -25.45 -16.36
N VAL A 314 -22.74 -26.15 -15.91
CA VAL A 314 -22.92 -26.54 -14.52
C VAL A 314 -22.38 -27.94 -14.23
N GLU A 315 -21.66 -28.07 -13.13
CA GLU A 315 -21.25 -29.33 -12.53
C GLU A 315 -22.01 -29.56 -11.21
N PRO A 316 -22.51 -30.78 -10.94
CA PRO A 316 -23.27 -31.07 -9.73
C PRO A 316 -22.40 -31.02 -8.46
N PRO A 317 -23.01 -30.96 -7.27
CA PRO A 317 -22.31 -31.12 -6.00
C PRO A 317 -21.54 -32.45 -5.95
N THR A 318 -20.24 -32.41 -5.66
CA THR A 318 -19.37 -33.61 -5.65
C THR A 318 -18.57 -33.80 -4.36
N PHE A 319 -18.40 -32.76 -3.53
CA PHE A 319 -17.57 -32.83 -2.33
C PHE A 319 -18.01 -31.87 -1.21
N ALA A 320 -17.54 -32.17 0.00
CA ALA A 320 -17.56 -31.29 1.16
C ALA A 320 -16.15 -31.17 1.77
N LEU A 321 -15.89 -30.04 2.43
CA LEU A 321 -14.63 -29.72 3.09
C LEU A 321 -14.76 -29.87 4.61
N LYS A 322 -13.82 -30.55 5.26
CA LYS A 322 -13.71 -30.60 6.72
C LYS A 322 -13.14 -29.28 7.22
N VAL A 323 -13.86 -28.64 8.14
CA VAL A 323 -13.47 -27.41 8.81
C VAL A 323 -13.20 -27.74 10.28
N PHE A 324 -11.94 -27.68 10.68
CA PHE A 324 -11.51 -27.93 12.06
C PHE A 324 -11.46 -26.59 12.79
N HIS A 325 -12.34 -26.41 13.77
CA HIS A 325 -12.46 -25.17 14.51
C HIS A 325 -12.05 -25.39 15.97
N HIS A 326 -11.17 -24.56 16.53
CA HIS A 326 -10.62 -24.81 17.86
C HIS A 326 -11.72 -24.81 18.94
N PHE A 327 -11.72 -25.77 19.87
CA PHE A 327 -12.84 -25.97 20.79
C PHE A 327 -13.13 -24.82 21.76
N LYS A 328 -12.11 -23.98 22.02
CA LYS A 328 -12.22 -22.77 22.87
C LYS A 328 -12.64 -21.51 22.11
N ALA A 329 -12.70 -21.56 20.78
CA ALA A 329 -13.23 -20.44 20.02
C ALA A 329 -14.74 -20.35 20.27
N LYS A 330 -15.20 -19.13 20.60
CA LYS A 330 -16.58 -18.90 21.05
C LYS A 330 -17.56 -18.74 19.90
N THR A 331 -17.08 -18.34 18.73
CA THR A 331 -17.86 -18.17 17.51
C THR A 331 -17.85 -19.41 16.64
N PRO A 332 -18.92 -19.66 15.86
CA PRO A 332 -18.89 -20.66 14.81
C PRO A 332 -17.91 -20.31 13.69
N PRO A 333 -17.43 -21.29 12.90
CA PRO A 333 -16.71 -21.01 11.66
C PRO A 333 -17.62 -20.30 10.64
N GLU A 334 -17.01 -19.54 9.73
CA GLU A 334 -17.68 -18.91 8.58
C GLU A 334 -17.48 -19.75 7.31
N PRO A 335 -18.42 -19.71 6.34
CA PRO A 335 -18.26 -20.37 5.05
C PRO A 335 -17.11 -19.75 4.25
N SER A 336 -16.57 -20.52 3.29
CA SER A 336 -15.54 -20.03 2.38
C SER A 336 -16.09 -18.91 1.52
N LEU A 337 -15.26 -17.89 1.28
CA LEU A 337 -15.65 -16.76 0.45
C LEU A 337 -15.86 -17.19 -1.01
N LEU A 338 -17.06 -16.93 -1.51
CA LEU A 338 -17.44 -17.21 -2.91
C LEU A 338 -17.44 -15.96 -3.81
N ASN A 339 -17.56 -14.78 -3.20
CA ASN A 339 -17.76 -13.49 -3.86
C ASN A 339 -16.51 -12.62 -3.80
N SER A 340 -16.49 -11.54 -4.60
CA SER A 340 -15.47 -10.51 -4.43
C SER A 340 -15.60 -9.82 -3.07
N PHE A 341 -14.46 -9.57 -2.43
CA PHE A 341 -14.37 -8.87 -1.15
C PHE A 341 -14.88 -7.41 -1.20
N TYR A 342 -15.03 -6.85 -2.40
CA TYR A 342 -15.30 -5.42 -2.60
C TYR A 342 -16.78 -5.09 -2.81
N LEU A 343 -17.64 -6.07 -3.09
CA LEU A 343 -19.04 -5.83 -3.50
C LEU A 343 -19.86 -5.07 -2.46
N GLU A 344 -19.77 -5.44 -1.19
CA GLU A 344 -20.49 -4.74 -0.11
C GLU A 344 -19.99 -3.31 0.09
N ASP A 345 -18.67 -3.10 -0.01
CA ASP A 345 -18.06 -1.77 0.14
C ASP A 345 -18.42 -0.86 -1.06
N LEU A 346 -18.48 -1.41 -2.27
CA LEU A 346 -18.96 -0.69 -3.46
C LEU A 346 -20.45 -0.30 -3.33
N ALA A 347 -21.28 -1.20 -2.82
CA ALA A 347 -22.69 -0.91 -2.56
C ALA A 347 -22.85 0.22 -1.54
N LYS A 348 -22.11 0.16 -0.42
CA LYS A 348 -22.10 1.21 0.61
C LYS A 348 -21.60 2.55 0.05
N ALA A 349 -20.56 2.54 -0.77
CA ALA A 349 -20.07 3.75 -1.45
C ALA A 349 -21.15 4.35 -2.37
N SER A 350 -21.88 3.51 -3.13
CA SER A 350 -22.95 3.95 -4.00
C SER A 350 -24.10 4.61 -3.22
N GLU A 351 -24.48 4.04 -2.08
CA GLU A 351 -25.49 4.62 -1.18
C GLU A 351 -25.03 5.97 -0.61
N MET A 352 -23.77 6.06 -0.18
CA MET A 352 -23.19 7.29 0.36
C MET A 352 -23.13 8.40 -0.69
N ILE A 353 -22.76 8.08 -1.94
CA ILE A 353 -22.75 9.05 -3.04
C ILE A 353 -24.18 9.49 -3.38
N GLY A 354 -25.13 8.56 -3.47
CA GLY A 354 -26.54 8.89 -3.72
C GLY A 354 -27.18 9.75 -2.64
N ALA A 355 -26.75 9.59 -1.38
CA ALA A 355 -27.22 10.38 -0.25
C ALA A 355 -26.41 11.67 0.02
N ASN A 356 -25.41 11.99 -0.82
CA ASN A 356 -24.43 13.07 -0.57
C ASN A 356 -23.71 12.97 0.78
N GLY A 357 -23.54 11.75 1.31
CA GLY A 357 -22.89 11.45 2.59
C GLY A 357 -21.46 10.93 2.47
N ALA A 358 -20.88 10.89 1.26
CA ALA A 358 -19.50 10.44 1.04
C ALA A 358 -18.46 11.46 1.52
N GLY A 359 -17.39 11.00 2.18
CA GLY A 359 -16.26 11.84 2.59
C GLY A 359 -15.48 12.43 1.40
N VAL A 360 -14.74 13.52 1.65
CA VAL A 360 -14.05 14.31 0.60
C VAL A 360 -13.03 13.47 -0.17
N GLY A 361 -12.31 12.57 0.51
CA GLY A 361 -11.35 11.67 -0.12
C GLY A 361 -11.98 10.76 -1.17
N LEU A 362 -13.14 10.15 -0.85
CA LEU A 362 -13.88 9.28 -1.77
C LEU A 362 -14.49 10.09 -2.93
N GLN A 363 -15.05 11.27 -2.63
CA GLN A 363 -15.60 12.16 -3.64
C GLN A 363 -14.54 12.53 -4.70
N ARG A 364 -13.37 13.02 -4.27
CA ARG A 364 -12.26 13.38 -5.17
C ARG A 364 -11.74 12.18 -5.97
N TYR A 365 -11.63 11.01 -5.33
CA TYR A 365 -11.23 9.77 -5.99
C TYR A 365 -12.20 9.35 -7.11
N LEU A 366 -13.50 9.61 -6.94
CA LEU A 366 -14.55 9.41 -7.95
C LEU A 366 -14.74 10.62 -8.90
N GLY A 367 -13.81 11.58 -8.87
CA GLY A 367 -13.81 12.73 -9.78
C GLY A 367 -14.70 13.91 -9.39
N ILE A 368 -15.36 13.85 -8.22
CA ILE A 368 -16.18 14.93 -7.68
C ILE A 368 -15.28 15.95 -6.96
N GLY A 369 -15.38 17.23 -7.32
CA GLY A 369 -14.65 18.30 -6.62
C GLY A 369 -13.12 18.21 -6.77
N ARG A 370 -12.63 17.74 -7.93
CA ARG A 370 -11.19 17.77 -8.26
C ARG A 370 -10.66 19.21 -8.16
N PRO A 371 -9.48 19.45 -7.57
CA PRO A 371 -8.91 20.79 -7.48
C PRO A 371 -8.74 21.46 -8.85
N GLU A 372 -9.23 22.69 -9.01
CA GLU A 372 -9.03 23.51 -10.22
C GLU A 372 -7.59 24.06 -10.29
N ASP A 373 -7.05 24.50 -9.14
CA ASP A 373 -5.71 25.07 -9.02
C ASP A 373 -4.63 23.98 -8.93
N ARG A 374 -4.32 23.36 -10.08
CA ARG A 374 -3.23 22.38 -10.18
C ARG A 374 -1.87 23.07 -10.23
N VAL A 375 -0.91 22.53 -9.48
CA VAL A 375 0.46 23.06 -9.43
C VAL A 375 1.43 22.01 -9.95
N ASP A 376 2.14 22.32 -11.04
CA ASP A 376 3.28 21.52 -11.49
C ASP A 376 4.53 21.89 -10.66
N VAL A 377 4.98 20.98 -9.80
CA VAL A 377 6.10 21.23 -8.89
C VAL A 377 7.46 21.24 -9.60
N LEU A 378 7.55 20.80 -10.85
CA LEU A 378 8.77 20.83 -11.66
C LEU A 378 8.81 22.01 -12.64
N SER A 379 7.70 22.72 -12.86
CA SER A 379 7.60 23.77 -13.87
C SER A 379 6.80 25.00 -13.41
N PRO A 380 7.44 26.17 -13.20
CA PRO A 380 8.90 26.37 -13.18
C PRO A 380 9.53 25.68 -11.96
N ALA A 381 10.82 25.36 -12.01
CA ALA A 381 11.53 24.70 -10.90
C ALA A 381 11.37 25.43 -9.54
N ALA A 382 11.24 26.76 -9.55
CA ALA A 382 11.02 27.57 -8.36
C ALA A 382 9.66 27.32 -7.67
N ALA A 383 8.69 26.68 -8.34
CA ALA A 383 7.39 26.36 -7.77
C ALA A 383 7.50 25.44 -6.53
N VAL A 384 8.56 24.62 -6.44
CA VAL A 384 8.80 23.73 -5.29
C VAL A 384 9.24 24.46 -4.03
N GLU A 385 9.78 25.68 -4.14
CA GLU A 385 10.40 26.43 -3.04
C GLU A 385 9.42 26.66 -1.88
N GLN A 386 8.19 27.08 -2.20
CA GLN A 386 7.14 27.31 -1.21
C GLN A 386 6.77 26.03 -0.45
N PHE A 387 6.84 24.86 -1.10
CA PHE A 387 6.51 23.57 -0.50
C PHE A 387 7.63 23.01 0.36
N VAL A 388 8.83 23.56 0.29
CA VAL A 388 9.93 23.22 1.19
C VAL A 388 10.23 24.31 2.20
N ALA A 389 9.36 25.32 2.34
CA ALA A 389 9.51 26.38 3.31
C ALA A 389 9.70 25.84 4.74
N PRO A 390 10.61 26.39 5.55
CA PRO A 390 10.83 25.98 6.94
C PRO A 390 9.55 26.02 7.80
N SER A 391 8.60 26.91 7.50
CA SER A 391 7.31 26.99 8.18
C SER A 391 6.39 25.78 7.94
N LEU A 392 6.57 25.07 6.83
CA LEU A 392 5.82 23.84 6.49
C LEU A 392 6.55 22.57 6.94
N MET A 393 7.79 22.72 7.41
CA MET A 393 8.64 21.59 7.79
C MET A 393 8.10 20.90 9.05
N PRO A 394 7.91 19.57 9.04
CA PRO A 394 7.47 18.84 10.23
C PRO A 394 8.44 19.02 11.40
N GLN A 395 7.92 19.35 12.58
CA GLN A 395 8.71 19.57 13.79
C GLN A 395 9.49 18.31 14.22
N ALA A 396 9.01 17.12 13.90
CA ALA A 396 9.71 15.88 14.17
C ALA A 396 10.04 15.17 12.85
N ARG A 397 11.04 14.28 12.88
CA ARG A 397 11.41 13.44 11.73
C ARG A 397 11.84 12.04 12.17
N TRP A 398 11.82 11.10 11.24
CA TRP A 398 12.33 9.77 11.49
C TRP A 398 13.87 9.75 11.59
N PRO A 399 14.46 9.08 12.60
CA PRO A 399 15.90 8.91 12.75
C PRO A 399 16.43 7.86 11.75
N SER A 400 16.68 8.27 10.51
CA SER A 400 17.15 7.36 9.44
C SER A 400 18.60 6.95 9.64
N ALA A 401 18.96 5.73 9.20
CA ALA A 401 20.35 5.26 9.22
C ALA A 401 21.27 6.23 8.45
N GLY A 402 22.43 6.55 9.04
CA GLY A 402 23.36 7.55 8.51
C GLY A 402 22.94 9.01 8.71
N GLY A 403 21.80 9.28 9.36
CA GLY A 403 21.32 10.64 9.64
C GLY A 403 20.83 11.42 8.42
N HIS A 404 20.74 10.78 7.25
CA HIS A 404 20.43 11.47 6.00
C HIS A 404 19.01 12.07 6.01
N PRO A 405 18.85 13.39 5.81
CA PRO A 405 17.55 14.05 5.64
C PRO A 405 16.81 13.67 4.37
N LEU A 406 15.50 13.96 4.35
CA LEU A 406 14.72 13.99 3.13
C LEU A 406 15.30 15.05 2.19
N VAL A 407 15.43 14.69 0.93
CA VAL A 407 15.87 15.61 -0.13
C VAL A 407 14.69 16.36 -0.73
N LEU A 408 14.95 17.36 -1.56
CA LEU A 408 13.98 18.36 -2.06
C LEU A 408 12.55 17.84 -2.28
N LEU A 409 12.34 16.95 -3.25
CA LEU A 409 10.98 16.47 -3.59
C LEU A 409 10.39 15.50 -2.56
N GLN A 410 11.22 14.73 -1.84
CA GLN A 410 10.73 13.91 -0.72
C GLN A 410 10.19 14.80 0.41
N GLN A 411 10.90 15.90 0.71
CA GLN A 411 10.47 16.85 1.73
C GLN A 411 9.24 17.64 1.26
N ALA A 412 9.19 18.06 -0.01
CA ALA A 412 8.03 18.70 -0.60
C ALA A 412 6.79 17.80 -0.52
N ALA A 413 6.93 16.49 -0.74
CA ALA A 413 5.85 15.52 -0.62
C ALA A 413 5.25 15.48 0.79
N VAL A 414 6.10 15.41 1.82
CA VAL A 414 5.66 15.38 3.23
C VAL A 414 5.02 16.70 3.63
N ASN A 415 5.60 17.83 3.20
CA ASN A 415 5.06 19.16 3.51
C ASN A 415 3.72 19.40 2.83
N ALA A 416 3.60 19.09 1.54
CA ALA A 416 2.36 19.20 0.78
C ALA A 416 1.26 18.30 1.35
N ALA A 417 1.60 17.06 1.76
CA ALA A 417 0.65 16.19 2.44
C ALA A 417 0.16 16.79 3.78
N ARG A 418 1.02 17.49 4.53
CA ARG A 418 0.60 18.17 5.77
C ARG A 418 -0.17 19.45 5.51
N GLU A 419 0.12 20.17 4.45
CA GLU A 419 -0.60 21.38 4.07
C GLU A 419 -2.02 21.05 3.58
N GLU A 420 -2.15 20.04 2.70
CA GLU A 420 -3.43 19.67 2.09
C GLU A 420 -4.28 18.75 2.98
N LEU A 421 -3.65 17.88 3.77
CA LEU A 421 -4.32 16.87 4.60
C LEU A 421 -4.08 17.09 6.11
N GLY A 422 -3.63 18.27 6.53
CA GLY A 422 -3.31 18.56 7.94
C GLY A 422 -4.53 18.40 8.84
N ASP A 423 -5.48 19.33 8.74
CA ASP A 423 -6.74 19.30 9.49
C ASP A 423 -7.94 18.85 8.64
N ASP A 424 -7.78 18.93 7.31
CA ASP A 424 -8.82 18.67 6.32
C ASP A 424 -8.85 17.21 5.86
N ALA A 425 -10.03 16.78 5.41
CA ALA A 425 -10.22 15.48 4.77
C ALA A 425 -9.85 15.55 3.29
N GLY A 426 -9.28 14.48 2.75
CA GLY A 426 -8.86 14.48 1.35
C GLY A 426 -8.02 13.30 0.91
N ILE A 427 -7.50 13.41 -0.31
CA ILE A 427 -6.66 12.42 -0.97
C ILE A 427 -5.53 13.11 -1.72
N MET A 428 -4.33 12.56 -1.63
CA MET A 428 -3.15 13.03 -2.35
C MET A 428 -2.38 11.83 -2.93
N GLY A 429 -1.99 11.93 -4.20
CA GLY A 429 -1.17 10.99 -4.93
C GLY A 429 0.29 11.41 -4.93
N VAL A 430 1.17 10.45 -4.67
CA VAL A 430 2.63 10.59 -4.74
C VAL A 430 3.15 9.53 -5.69
N ASN A 431 3.81 9.96 -6.77
CA ASN A 431 4.44 9.01 -7.67
C ASN A 431 5.79 8.59 -7.10
N GLY A 432 5.90 7.30 -6.75
CA GLY A 432 7.09 6.70 -6.19
C GLY A 432 7.64 5.59 -7.09
N PRO A 433 8.57 5.90 -8.03
CA PRO A 433 9.31 4.88 -8.77
C PRO A 433 10.06 3.87 -7.86
N PRO A 434 10.58 2.76 -8.40
CA PRO A 434 11.41 1.83 -7.64
C PRO A 434 12.61 2.55 -7.01
N GLY A 435 12.92 2.26 -5.74
CA GLY A 435 14.13 2.77 -5.08
C GLY A 435 14.17 4.27 -4.76
N THR A 436 13.06 5.02 -4.94
CA THR A 436 13.04 6.49 -4.72
C THR A 436 12.66 6.94 -3.30
N GLY A 437 12.55 5.99 -2.35
CA GLY A 437 12.34 6.29 -0.93
C GLY A 437 10.89 6.39 -0.47
N LYS A 438 9.96 5.62 -1.08
CA LYS A 438 8.55 5.50 -0.63
C LYS A 438 8.41 5.24 0.88
N THR A 439 9.14 4.24 1.40
CA THR A 439 9.15 3.92 2.84
C THR A 439 9.67 5.07 3.69
N THR A 440 10.59 5.88 3.18
CA THR A 440 11.11 7.06 3.88
C THR A 440 10.04 8.13 4.04
N LEU A 441 9.20 8.34 3.03
CA LEU A 441 8.03 9.22 3.12
C LEU A 441 7.03 8.70 4.16
N LEU A 442 6.71 7.39 4.12
CA LEU A 442 5.80 6.78 5.10
C LEU A 442 6.29 6.93 6.54
N ARG A 443 7.60 6.80 6.78
CA ARG A 443 8.22 6.98 8.10
C ARG A 443 7.98 8.38 8.67
N ASP A 444 8.14 9.43 7.87
CA ASP A 444 7.94 10.81 8.34
C ASP A 444 6.46 11.15 8.56
N VAL A 445 5.54 10.54 7.79
CA VAL A 445 4.10 10.62 8.07
C VAL A 445 3.79 9.99 9.43
N VAL A 446 4.31 8.78 9.71
CA VAL A 446 4.16 8.10 11.01
C VAL A 446 4.69 8.96 12.15
N VAL A 447 5.89 9.54 12.01
CA VAL A 447 6.46 10.43 13.04
C VAL A 447 5.54 11.59 13.34
N GLY A 448 5.00 12.23 12.32
CA GLY A 448 4.17 13.39 12.56
C GLY A 448 2.82 13.02 13.19
N CYS A 449 2.18 11.90 12.85
CA CYS A 449 0.99 11.42 13.59
C CYS A 449 1.30 11.10 15.07
N VAL A 450 2.46 10.51 15.35
CA VAL A 450 2.93 10.28 16.72
C VAL A 450 3.17 11.63 17.43
N LEU A 451 3.73 12.62 16.76
CA LEU A 451 3.93 13.95 17.33
C LEU A 451 2.60 14.66 17.63
N ASP A 452 1.65 14.62 16.69
CA ASP A 452 0.34 15.26 16.81
C ASP A 452 -0.42 14.65 17.99
N ARG A 453 -0.39 13.32 18.13
CA ARG A 453 -0.97 12.61 19.27
C ARG A 453 -0.26 12.93 20.59
N ALA A 454 1.07 12.99 20.61
CA ALA A 454 1.82 13.37 21.81
C ALA A 454 1.50 14.80 22.26
N THR A 455 1.26 15.70 21.30
CA THR A 455 0.82 17.07 21.56
C THR A 455 -0.57 17.09 22.21
N ALA A 456 -1.51 16.30 21.69
CA ALA A 456 -2.84 16.13 22.30
C ALA A 456 -2.75 15.54 23.72
N MET A 457 -1.96 14.47 23.91
CA MET A 457 -1.71 13.87 25.23
C MET A 457 -1.15 14.90 26.23
N ALA A 458 -0.21 15.75 25.80
CA ALA A 458 0.37 16.79 26.65
C ALA A 458 -0.63 17.88 27.08
N GLY A 459 -1.81 17.95 26.47
CA GLY A 459 -2.92 18.79 26.90
C GLY A 459 -3.53 18.37 28.24
N PHE A 460 -3.43 17.08 28.60
CA PHE A 460 -4.01 16.54 29.84
C PHE A 460 -3.06 16.70 31.03
N GLN A 461 -3.56 17.26 32.13
CA GLN A 461 -2.79 17.27 33.39
C GLN A 461 -2.76 15.87 34.02
N ASN A 462 -3.91 15.19 34.01
CA ASN A 462 -4.05 13.79 34.39
C ASN A 462 -4.43 12.94 33.16
N PRO A 463 -3.59 11.98 32.72
CA PRO A 463 -3.85 11.13 31.57
C PRO A 463 -5.17 10.35 31.62
N GLN A 464 -5.66 10.02 32.81
CA GLN A 464 -6.92 9.28 32.96
C GLN A 464 -8.14 10.09 32.52
N ASP A 465 -8.06 11.43 32.54
CA ASP A 465 -9.16 12.33 32.16
C ASP A 465 -9.48 12.25 30.66
N ALA A 466 -8.56 11.69 29.86
CA ALA A 466 -8.80 11.44 28.44
C ALA A 466 -9.79 10.29 28.18
N PHE A 467 -10.22 9.57 29.23
CA PHE A 467 -11.12 8.42 29.13
C PHE A 467 -12.41 8.70 29.92
N SER A 468 -13.55 8.76 29.22
CA SER A 468 -14.86 8.92 29.85
C SER A 468 -15.59 7.58 29.96
N THR A 469 -16.30 7.37 31.07
CA THR A 469 -17.10 6.16 31.31
C THR A 469 -18.35 6.16 30.44
N THR A 470 -18.63 5.04 29.78
CA THR A 470 -19.84 4.88 28.94
C THR A 470 -21.02 4.24 29.67
N GLY A 471 -20.77 3.52 30.76
CA GLY A 471 -21.75 2.66 31.44
C GLY A 471 -21.86 1.25 30.83
N GLU A 472 -21.35 1.05 29.62
CA GLU A 472 -21.36 -0.24 28.93
C GLU A 472 -20.28 -1.19 29.46
N LYS A 473 -20.60 -2.48 29.51
CA LYS A 473 -19.67 -3.54 29.93
C LYS A 473 -19.93 -4.86 29.21
N LEU A 474 -18.87 -5.66 29.07
CA LEU A 474 -18.93 -7.01 28.52
C LEU A 474 -18.34 -8.02 29.50
N ALA A 475 -18.97 -9.19 29.62
CA ALA A 475 -18.44 -10.28 30.45
C ALA A 475 -17.13 -10.82 29.87
N PHE A 476 -16.14 -11.04 30.73
CA PHE A 476 -14.81 -11.53 30.37
C PHE A 476 -14.38 -12.64 31.33
N GLY A 477 -14.24 -13.86 30.81
CA GLY A 477 -14.04 -15.05 31.63
C GLY A 477 -15.30 -15.41 32.44
N SER A 478 -15.14 -16.16 33.53
CA SER A 478 -16.25 -16.62 34.37
C SER A 478 -16.73 -15.58 35.40
N ASN A 479 -15.86 -14.67 35.87
CA ASN A 479 -16.13 -13.78 37.01
C ASN A 479 -15.63 -12.33 36.84
N ALA A 480 -15.39 -11.82 35.62
CA ALA A 480 -14.94 -10.44 35.41
C ALA A 480 -15.71 -9.71 34.31
N PHE A 481 -15.67 -8.37 34.35
CA PHE A 481 -16.25 -7.49 33.34
C PHE A 481 -15.19 -6.53 32.82
N LEU A 482 -15.20 -6.30 31.50
CA LEU A 482 -14.47 -5.21 30.88
C LEU A 482 -15.45 -4.07 30.59
N HIS A 483 -15.04 -2.84 30.89
CA HIS A 483 -15.85 -1.64 30.70
C HIS A 483 -15.42 -0.91 29.44
N PHE A 484 -16.37 -0.37 28.69
CA PHE A 484 -16.03 0.47 27.54
C PHE A 484 -15.73 1.90 28.01
N TYR A 485 -14.61 2.47 27.54
CA TYR A 485 -14.28 3.87 27.75
C TYR A 485 -14.22 4.62 26.42
N ARG A 486 -14.86 5.79 26.36
CA ARG A 486 -14.72 6.72 25.24
C ARG A 486 -13.44 7.50 25.36
N LEU A 487 -12.74 7.68 24.26
CA LEU A 487 -11.57 8.53 24.20
C LEU A 487 -11.98 9.97 23.88
N ASP A 488 -11.24 10.91 24.46
CA ASP A 488 -11.32 12.31 24.07
C ASP A 488 -11.04 12.48 22.57
N ALA A 489 -11.80 13.37 21.92
CA ALA A 489 -11.72 13.58 20.47
C ALA A 489 -10.32 14.02 20.01
N SER A 490 -9.55 14.72 20.85
CA SER A 490 -8.19 15.18 20.52
C SER A 490 -7.19 14.04 20.31
N LEU A 491 -7.45 12.85 20.88
CA LEU A 491 -6.61 11.66 20.72
C LEU A 491 -6.96 10.82 19.49
N LYS A 492 -8.06 11.16 18.80
CA LYS A 492 -8.54 10.47 17.59
C LYS A 492 -8.08 11.20 16.32
N GLY A 493 -8.12 10.50 15.20
CA GLY A 493 -7.69 11.03 13.90
C GLY A 493 -6.19 10.83 13.64
N HIS A 494 -5.45 10.21 14.55
CA HIS A 494 -4.02 9.90 14.39
C HIS A 494 -3.77 8.43 14.02
N GLU A 495 -4.83 7.65 13.78
CA GLU A 495 -4.76 6.23 13.41
C GLU A 495 -4.17 6.08 12.02
N ILE A 496 -3.22 5.15 11.83
CA ILE A 496 -2.58 4.92 10.53
C ILE A 496 -2.87 3.50 10.05
N VAL A 497 -3.57 3.39 8.93
CA VAL A 497 -3.76 2.12 8.23
C VAL A 497 -2.93 2.12 6.96
N VAL A 498 -2.08 1.12 6.78
CA VAL A 498 -1.35 0.87 5.54
C VAL A 498 -2.07 -0.22 4.74
N ALA A 499 -2.47 0.08 3.51
CA ALA A 499 -3.23 -0.84 2.67
C ALA A 499 -2.54 -1.11 1.32
N SER A 500 -2.68 -2.34 0.82
CA SER A 500 -2.23 -2.71 -0.53
C SER A 500 -3.03 -3.91 -1.07
N SER A 501 -2.94 -4.19 -2.37
CA SER A 501 -3.54 -5.37 -3.02
C SER A 501 -2.73 -6.65 -2.79
N ASN A 502 -1.46 -6.53 -2.40
CA ASN A 502 -0.54 -7.67 -2.24
C ASN A 502 -0.17 -7.89 -0.76
N ASN A 503 -0.47 -9.08 -0.22
CA ASN A 503 -0.10 -9.48 1.15
C ASN A 503 1.39 -9.25 1.44
N LYS A 504 2.28 -9.54 0.47
CA LYS A 504 3.73 -9.34 0.67
C LYS A 504 4.08 -7.85 0.78
N ALA A 505 3.45 -6.97 0.01
CA ALA A 505 3.70 -5.53 0.09
C ALA A 505 3.24 -4.96 1.46
N VAL A 506 2.05 -5.37 1.91
CA VAL A 506 1.50 -5.05 3.25
C VAL A 506 2.44 -5.51 4.38
N GLU A 507 3.03 -6.69 4.23
CA GLU A 507 3.99 -7.23 5.18
C GLU A 507 5.33 -6.50 5.13
N ASN A 508 5.85 -6.15 3.95
CA ASN A 508 7.13 -5.48 3.82
C ASN A 508 7.14 -4.15 4.59
N VAL A 509 6.14 -3.29 4.41
CA VAL A 509 6.08 -1.99 5.12
C VAL A 509 6.00 -2.18 6.63
N SER A 510 5.04 -2.97 7.12
CA SER A 510 4.81 -3.12 8.57
C SER A 510 5.83 -3.98 9.29
N LYS A 511 6.53 -4.89 8.60
CA LYS A 511 7.64 -5.64 9.18
C LYS A 511 8.92 -4.83 9.15
N GLU A 512 9.12 -3.93 8.19
CA GLU A 512 10.31 -3.08 8.09
C GLU A 512 10.35 -1.96 9.14
N LEU A 513 9.23 -1.26 9.40
CA LEU A 513 9.21 -0.12 10.33
C LEU A 513 9.73 -0.45 11.74
N PRO A 514 9.40 -1.62 12.34
CA PRO A 514 9.92 -2.02 13.65
C PRO A 514 11.37 -2.49 13.64
N LEU A 515 11.96 -2.87 12.49
CA LEU A 515 13.31 -3.48 12.45
C LEU A 515 14.36 -2.53 13.02
N LYS A 516 15.30 -3.08 13.77
CA LYS A 516 16.42 -2.32 14.36
C LYS A 516 17.14 -1.41 13.35
N GLU A 517 17.33 -1.90 12.12
CA GLU A 517 17.99 -1.18 11.02
C GLU A 517 17.18 -0.01 10.47
N ALA A 518 15.85 0.00 10.64
CA ALA A 518 15.01 1.12 10.22
C ALA A 518 15.24 2.38 11.06
N ASN A 519 15.81 2.25 12.27
CA ASN A 519 16.15 3.36 13.15
C ASN A 519 17.67 3.49 13.30
N GLY A 520 18.25 4.55 12.75
CA GLY A 520 19.67 4.88 12.85
C GLY A 520 20.16 5.22 14.27
N ARG A 521 19.22 5.42 15.21
CA ARG A 521 19.44 5.71 16.63
C ARG A 521 18.82 4.66 17.54
N ASN A 522 18.73 3.41 17.07
CA ASN A 522 18.14 2.29 17.83
C ASN A 522 18.79 2.03 19.20
N GLY A 523 20.03 2.48 19.43
CA GLY A 523 20.70 2.42 20.74
C GLY A 523 20.28 3.52 21.73
N GLU A 524 19.70 4.62 21.23
CA GLU A 524 19.28 5.77 22.03
C GLU A 524 17.75 5.84 22.22
N MET A 525 17.00 5.27 21.28
CA MET A 525 15.54 5.31 21.25
C MET A 525 14.95 3.92 21.09
N THR A 526 14.12 3.52 22.05
CA THR A 526 13.37 2.26 22.02
C THR A 526 11.94 2.49 22.48
N TYR A 527 10.99 1.72 21.95
CA TYR A 527 9.59 1.84 22.31
C TYR A 527 8.92 0.46 22.34
N PHE A 528 8.68 -0.11 23.54
CA PHE A 528 8.14 -1.47 23.68
C PHE A 528 8.90 -2.52 22.87
N ARG A 529 10.24 -2.42 22.87
CA ARG A 529 11.13 -3.27 22.08
C ARG A 529 10.93 -4.74 22.39
N SER A 530 10.84 -5.14 23.65
CA SER A 530 10.73 -6.57 23.99
C SER A 530 9.43 -7.20 23.49
N ILE A 531 8.35 -6.42 23.46
CA ILE A 531 7.05 -6.84 22.90
C ILE A 531 7.11 -6.90 21.37
N SER A 532 7.76 -5.92 20.74
CA SER A 532 7.98 -5.92 19.28
C SER A 532 8.85 -7.11 18.83
N ASP A 533 9.92 -7.43 19.56
CA ASP A 533 10.77 -8.60 19.33
C ASP A 533 9.97 -9.90 19.46
N LEU A 534 9.04 -9.98 20.42
CA LEU A 534 8.14 -11.12 20.59
C LEU A 534 7.16 -11.28 19.42
N ILE A 535 6.62 -10.18 18.88
CA ILE A 535 5.70 -10.22 17.74
C ILE A 535 6.45 -10.56 16.44
N ALA A 536 7.67 -10.05 16.27
CA ALA A 536 8.53 -10.36 15.13
C ALA A 536 9.06 -11.80 15.16
N ASN A 537 9.26 -12.34 16.37
CA ASN A 537 9.72 -13.71 16.62
C ASN A 537 8.72 -14.45 17.49
N PRO A 538 7.57 -14.87 16.94
CA PRO A 538 6.63 -15.71 17.67
C PRO A 538 7.29 -17.07 17.97
N LYS A 539 8.08 -17.15 19.06
CA LYS A 539 8.68 -18.41 19.53
C LYS A 539 7.57 -19.35 19.99
N ARG A 540 7.62 -20.60 19.48
CA ARG A 540 7.55 -21.91 20.22
C ARG A 540 7.00 -21.87 21.66
N SER A 541 5.86 -21.24 21.89
CA SER A 541 5.21 -21.12 23.20
C SER A 541 3.95 -21.99 23.19
N GLY A 542 4.17 -23.30 23.07
CA GLY A 542 3.13 -24.32 23.07
C GLY A 542 3.75 -25.67 22.82
N TYR A 543 3.35 -26.66 23.63
CA TYR A 543 3.83 -28.05 23.64
C TYR A 543 3.55 -28.86 22.35
N PHE A 544 3.10 -28.21 21.26
CA PHE A 544 2.70 -28.86 20.02
C PHE A 544 3.36 -28.21 18.79
N GLU A 545 4.26 -29.01 18.20
CA GLU A 545 4.61 -29.17 16.77
C GLU A 545 5.65 -28.27 16.04
N ALA A 546 6.34 -28.99 15.14
CA ALA A 546 7.28 -28.69 14.05
C ALA A 546 8.74 -28.30 14.38
N GLU A 547 9.65 -29.23 14.08
CA GLU A 547 11.11 -29.06 13.97
C GLU A 547 11.56 -28.21 12.76
N GLU A 548 10.80 -27.18 12.37
CA GLU A 548 11.23 -26.29 11.30
C GLU A 548 11.98 -25.06 11.86
N GLU A 549 13.11 -24.77 11.20
CA GLU A 549 14.03 -23.63 11.35
C GLU A 549 14.79 -23.52 12.68
N ALA A 550 15.81 -24.36 12.87
CA ALA A 550 16.82 -24.19 13.92
C ALA A 550 17.98 -23.24 13.54
N ASN A 551 18.02 -22.69 12.32
CA ASN A 551 19.21 -21.99 11.78
C ASN A 551 19.04 -20.51 11.42
N ALA A 552 17.86 -19.89 11.59
CA ALA A 552 17.68 -18.46 11.31
C ALA A 552 17.93 -17.62 12.58
N ALA A 553 18.73 -16.55 12.46
CA ALA A 553 18.95 -15.61 13.54
C ALA A 553 17.64 -14.88 13.91
N PRO A 554 17.37 -14.62 15.20
CA PRO A 554 16.17 -13.91 15.62
C PRO A 554 16.14 -12.47 15.07
N VAL A 555 14.98 -12.03 14.62
CA VAL A 555 14.75 -10.68 14.10
C VAL A 555 14.81 -9.67 15.24
N GLU A 556 15.71 -8.70 15.19
CA GLU A 556 15.76 -7.62 16.20
C GLU A 556 14.97 -6.38 15.76
N THR A 557 14.19 -5.83 16.67
CA THR A 557 13.40 -4.61 16.49
C THR A 557 13.90 -3.48 17.41
N TRP A 558 13.54 -2.23 17.07
CA TRP A 558 13.78 -1.07 17.95
C TRP A 558 12.52 -0.64 18.71
N GLY A 559 11.33 -0.94 18.17
CA GLY A 559 10.09 -0.66 18.87
C GLY A 559 8.81 -1.03 18.13
N LEU A 560 7.72 -1.09 18.89
CA LEU A 560 6.38 -1.47 18.46
C LEU A 560 5.67 -0.32 17.74
N ILE A 561 6.16 0.03 16.55
CA ILE A 561 5.61 1.14 15.74
C ILE A 561 4.55 0.66 14.74
N ALA A 562 4.66 -0.58 14.27
CA ALA A 562 3.75 -1.14 13.28
C ALA A 562 3.40 -2.61 13.57
N ALA A 563 2.23 -3.05 13.12
CA ALA A 563 1.82 -4.45 13.18
C ALA A 563 1.08 -4.91 11.92
N VAL A 564 1.26 -6.18 11.54
CA VAL A 564 0.51 -6.82 10.45
C VAL A 564 -0.73 -7.48 11.03
N LEU A 565 -1.92 -7.03 10.62
CA LEU A 565 -3.19 -7.58 11.10
C LEU A 565 -3.94 -8.34 10.00
N GLY A 566 -4.40 -7.69 8.95
CA GLY A 566 -4.97 -8.34 7.75
C GLY A 566 -5.92 -9.52 8.03
N ASN A 567 -5.58 -10.68 7.45
CA ASN A 567 -6.37 -11.90 7.53
C ASN A 567 -6.47 -12.47 8.97
N GLY A 568 -7.39 -13.42 9.18
CA GLY A 568 -7.64 -14.02 10.50
C GLY A 568 -6.42 -14.69 11.15
N ARG A 569 -5.51 -15.29 10.36
CA ARG A 569 -4.28 -15.91 10.87
C ARG A 569 -3.35 -14.87 11.49
N ASN A 570 -3.13 -13.77 10.80
CA ASN A 570 -2.25 -12.68 11.26
C ASN A 570 -2.84 -11.99 12.50
N ARG A 571 -4.15 -11.70 12.52
CA ARG A 571 -4.86 -11.18 13.71
C ARG A 571 -4.72 -12.12 14.92
N GLY A 572 -4.91 -13.43 14.72
CA GLY A 572 -4.75 -14.43 15.77
C GLY A 572 -3.31 -14.51 16.30
N ALA A 573 -2.31 -14.50 15.41
CA ALA A 573 -0.90 -14.50 15.80
C ALA A 573 -0.53 -13.24 16.59
N PHE A 574 -0.96 -12.06 16.12
CA PHE A 574 -0.76 -10.81 16.83
C PHE A 574 -1.41 -10.85 18.22
N GLN A 575 -2.68 -11.25 18.33
CA GLN A 575 -3.39 -11.34 19.61
C GLN A 575 -2.66 -12.26 20.61
N GLN A 576 -2.15 -13.41 20.16
CA GLN A 576 -1.41 -14.33 21.01
C GLN A 576 -0.07 -13.74 21.49
N GLY A 577 0.72 -13.17 20.59
CA GLY A 577 2.01 -12.57 20.93
C GLY A 577 1.89 -11.27 21.71
N PHE A 578 1.10 -10.32 21.21
CA PHE A 578 0.92 -9.00 21.81
C PHE A 578 0.11 -9.03 23.10
N TRP A 579 -0.99 -9.79 23.17
CA TRP A 579 -1.93 -9.68 24.30
C TRP A 579 -1.82 -10.82 25.30
N TRP A 580 -1.94 -12.08 24.85
CA TRP A 580 -2.12 -13.22 25.75
C TRP A 580 -0.83 -13.84 26.28
N ASN A 581 0.34 -13.48 25.75
CA ASN A 581 1.61 -14.02 26.20
C ASN A 581 1.89 -13.63 27.67
N GLU A 582 1.94 -14.62 28.56
CA GLU A 582 2.10 -14.39 30.00
C GLU A 582 3.47 -13.83 30.40
N ASP A 583 4.51 -14.06 29.59
CA ASP A 583 5.89 -13.65 29.86
C ASP A 583 6.21 -12.28 29.24
N GLY A 584 5.89 -12.12 27.96
CA GLY A 584 6.29 -10.96 27.16
C GLY A 584 5.15 -10.05 26.70
N GLY A 585 3.89 -10.38 27.00
CA GLY A 585 2.72 -9.70 26.44
C GLY A 585 2.36 -8.37 27.10
N PHE A 586 1.64 -7.53 26.36
CA PHE A 586 1.21 -6.20 26.78
C PHE A 586 0.14 -6.21 27.87
N LEU A 587 -0.70 -7.26 27.97
CA LEU A 587 -1.61 -7.41 29.11
C LEU A 587 -0.84 -7.54 30.44
N THR A 588 0.27 -8.28 30.44
CA THR A 588 1.15 -8.42 31.61
C THR A 588 1.82 -7.09 31.93
N TYR A 589 2.28 -6.35 30.91
CA TYR A 589 2.79 -4.98 31.07
C TYR A 589 1.78 -4.07 31.77
N LEU A 590 0.54 -4.00 31.26
CA LEU A 590 -0.50 -3.13 31.84
C LEU A 590 -0.90 -3.54 33.26
N LYS A 591 -0.90 -4.83 33.58
CA LYS A 591 -1.12 -5.31 34.95
C LYS A 591 -0.02 -4.81 35.90
N ALA A 592 1.24 -4.87 35.48
CA ALA A 592 2.37 -4.33 36.25
C ALA A 592 2.26 -2.81 36.42
N ALA A 593 1.96 -2.08 35.35
CA ALA A 593 1.74 -0.63 35.33
C ALA A 593 0.68 -0.16 36.36
N ARG A 594 -0.35 -0.98 36.58
CA ARG A 594 -1.40 -0.76 37.58
C ARG A 594 -0.97 -1.06 39.02
N GLY A 595 0.22 -1.60 39.23
CA GLY A 595 0.71 -2.07 40.53
C GLY A 595 0.23 -3.46 40.94
N ASN A 596 -0.26 -4.29 40.02
CA ASN A 596 -0.55 -5.68 40.33
C ASN A 596 0.74 -6.50 40.43
N ASN A 597 0.81 -7.42 41.38
CA ASN A 597 1.92 -8.37 41.45
C ASN A 597 1.81 -9.41 40.33
N VAL A 598 2.64 -9.27 39.30
CA VAL A 598 2.68 -10.18 38.14
C VAL A 598 3.88 -11.11 38.25
N MET A 599 3.69 -12.25 38.93
CA MET A 599 4.69 -13.32 38.99
C MET A 599 4.23 -14.48 38.12
N ARG A 600 5.11 -14.97 37.24
CA ARG A 600 4.87 -16.17 36.44
C ARG A 600 5.25 -17.39 37.25
N GLU A 601 4.32 -18.33 37.40
CA GLU A 601 4.57 -19.60 38.07
C GLU A 601 5.06 -20.64 37.06
N ILE A 602 6.31 -21.08 37.17
CA ILE A 602 6.83 -22.20 36.40
C ILE A 602 6.47 -23.47 37.15
N LYS A 603 5.70 -24.34 36.50
CA LYS A 603 5.21 -25.59 37.06
C LYS A 603 5.96 -26.78 36.48
N ASP A 604 6.14 -27.81 37.30
CA ASP A 604 6.67 -29.10 36.87
C ASP A 604 5.66 -29.77 35.94
N GLU A 605 6.12 -30.22 34.78
CA GLU A 605 5.26 -30.76 33.73
C GLU A 605 4.65 -32.12 34.07
N ARG A 606 5.25 -32.84 35.02
CA ARG A 606 4.78 -34.16 35.48
C ARG A 606 3.88 -34.06 36.70
N THR A 607 4.14 -33.14 37.63
CA THR A 607 3.38 -33.04 38.89
C THR A 607 2.42 -31.87 38.93
N GLY A 608 2.60 -30.85 38.07
CA GLY A 608 1.84 -29.60 38.10
C GLY A 608 2.19 -28.68 39.27
N GLU A 609 3.17 -29.04 40.10
CA GLU A 609 3.61 -28.25 41.25
C GLU A 609 4.47 -27.06 40.83
N ILE A 610 4.39 -25.94 41.56
CA ILE A 610 5.13 -24.72 41.25
C ILE A 610 6.61 -24.91 41.63
N ILE A 611 7.49 -24.98 40.64
CA ILE A 611 8.94 -25.09 40.80
C ILE A 611 9.52 -23.74 41.25
N ARG A 612 9.16 -22.66 40.57
CA ARG A 612 9.68 -21.32 40.84
C ARG A 612 8.77 -20.22 40.32
N ARG A 613 8.85 -19.05 40.94
CA ARG A 613 8.16 -17.83 40.49
C ARG A 613 9.18 -16.87 39.90
N GLU A 614 8.95 -16.44 38.68
CA GLU A 614 9.83 -15.52 37.95
C GLU A 614 9.08 -14.26 37.55
N MET A 615 9.79 -13.13 37.54
CA MET A 615 9.24 -11.89 37.03
C MET A 615 9.19 -11.96 35.49
N PRO A 616 8.05 -11.65 34.86
CA PRO A 616 7.91 -11.69 33.41
C PRO A 616 8.95 -10.81 32.71
N SER A 617 9.49 -11.29 31.60
CA SER A 617 10.53 -10.60 30.82
C SER A 617 10.11 -9.21 30.36
N VAL A 618 8.82 -9.00 30.04
CA VAL A 618 8.31 -7.66 29.68
C VAL A 618 8.48 -6.65 30.80
N VAL A 619 8.33 -7.07 32.06
CA VAL A 619 8.49 -6.16 33.23
C VAL A 619 9.96 -5.80 33.43
N ILE A 620 10.85 -6.79 33.27
CA ILE A 620 12.31 -6.59 33.38
C ILE A 620 12.83 -5.65 32.29
N ASN A 621 12.40 -5.90 31.05
CA ASN A 621 12.93 -5.19 29.87
C ASN A 621 12.29 -3.81 29.69
N GLU A 622 10.96 -3.71 29.83
CA GLU A 622 10.25 -2.45 29.58
C GLU A 622 10.10 -1.57 30.82
N LYS A 623 10.27 -2.11 32.03
CA LYS A 623 10.23 -1.35 33.29
C LYS A 623 8.98 -0.45 33.41
N PRO A 624 7.77 -1.02 33.37
CA PRO A 624 6.55 -0.26 33.67
C PRO A 624 6.63 0.34 35.07
N THR A 625 5.92 1.45 35.29
CA THR A 625 5.70 1.97 36.65
C THR A 625 4.98 0.93 37.50
N THR A 626 5.17 0.96 38.82
CA THR A 626 4.56 -0.06 39.71
C THR A 626 3.47 0.50 40.61
N ASN A 627 3.18 1.79 40.51
CA ASN A 627 2.10 2.46 41.25
C ASN A 627 1.72 3.77 40.55
N GLU A 628 0.56 4.32 40.94
CA GLU A 628 0.02 5.55 40.35
C GLU A 628 0.88 6.79 40.61
N ALA A 629 1.57 6.87 41.76
CA ALA A 629 2.40 8.03 42.10
C ALA A 629 3.64 8.13 41.19
N ASP A 630 4.30 7.01 40.94
CA ASP A 630 5.44 6.90 40.02
C ASP A 630 5.00 7.18 38.58
N ALA A 631 3.84 6.65 38.17
CA ALA A 631 3.26 6.93 36.86
C ALA A 631 2.99 8.43 36.66
N ALA A 632 2.39 9.10 37.65
CA ALA A 632 2.14 10.54 37.62
C ALA A 632 3.44 11.37 37.64
N ALA A 633 4.50 10.91 38.32
CA ALA A 633 5.81 11.56 38.31
C ALA A 633 6.50 11.43 36.94
N GLN A 634 6.48 10.23 36.35
CA GLN A 634 7.03 9.96 35.03
C GLN A 634 6.28 10.73 33.94
N TRP A 635 4.95 10.79 34.02
CA TRP A 635 4.11 11.61 33.14
C TRP A 635 4.55 13.08 33.15
N ARG A 636 4.63 13.70 34.34
CA ARG A 636 5.04 15.11 34.48
C ARG A 636 6.43 15.36 33.90
N ARG A 637 7.38 14.45 34.12
CA ARG A 637 8.74 14.53 33.57
C ARG A 637 8.74 14.44 32.05
N ALA A 638 8.10 13.43 31.47
CA ALA A 638 8.02 13.22 30.02
C ALA A 638 7.33 14.39 29.32
N ARG A 639 6.18 14.83 29.85
CA ARG A 639 5.43 15.99 29.37
C ARG A 639 6.27 17.27 29.36
N SER A 640 6.97 17.56 30.47
CA SER A 640 7.81 18.76 30.57
C SER A 640 8.99 18.73 29.59
N ALA A 641 9.67 17.59 29.46
CA ALA A 641 10.76 17.42 28.51
C ALA A 641 10.29 17.59 27.06
N PHE A 642 9.16 16.98 26.70
CA PHE A 642 8.54 17.10 25.38
C PHE A 642 8.17 18.54 25.05
N LEU A 643 7.43 19.24 25.92
CA LEU A 643 7.01 20.63 25.68
C LEU A 643 8.21 21.58 25.55
N LYS A 644 9.28 21.36 26.34
CA LYS A 644 10.53 22.12 26.23
C LYS A 644 11.19 21.88 24.87
N GLN A 645 11.33 20.63 24.45
CA GLN A 645 11.96 20.28 23.18
C GLN A 645 11.16 20.78 21.99
N LYS A 646 9.83 20.65 22.04
CA LYS A 646 8.92 21.15 21.01
C LYS A 646 9.10 22.66 20.83
N LYS A 647 9.08 23.43 21.92
CA LYS A 647 9.29 24.89 21.88
C LYS A 647 10.66 25.27 21.30
N ALA A 648 11.71 24.49 21.60
CA ALA A 648 13.04 24.73 21.06
C ALA A 648 13.09 24.51 19.54
N VAL A 649 12.48 23.41 19.05
CA VAL A 649 12.38 23.15 17.60
C VAL A 649 11.54 24.22 16.91
N ASP A 650 10.39 24.59 17.47
CA ASP A 650 9.52 25.64 16.92
C ASP A 650 10.26 26.97 16.76
N ALA A 651 11.09 27.34 17.75
CA ALA A 651 11.91 28.55 17.69
C ALA A 651 12.97 28.49 16.58
N GLU A 652 13.64 27.35 16.39
CA GLU A 652 14.64 27.19 15.32
C GLU A 652 14.00 27.20 13.93
N LEU A 653 12.87 26.52 13.74
CA LEU A 653 12.13 26.57 12.46
C LEU A 653 11.65 27.99 12.14
N ALA A 654 11.15 28.73 13.14
CA ALA A 654 10.75 30.12 12.97
C ALA A 654 11.94 31.05 12.65
N ALA A 655 13.11 30.80 13.26
CA ALA A 655 14.32 31.56 12.96
C ALA A 655 14.80 31.34 11.52
N ILE A 656 14.77 30.09 11.03
CA ILE A 656 15.17 29.76 9.64
C ILE A 656 14.13 30.27 8.64
N GLU A 657 12.83 30.23 8.97
CA GLU A 657 11.80 30.90 8.16
C GLU A 657 12.02 32.42 8.09
N GLY A 658 12.46 33.05 9.18
CA GLY A 658 12.90 34.45 9.16
C GLY A 658 14.03 34.69 8.16
N MET A 659 15.05 33.81 8.15
CA MET A 659 16.15 33.88 7.18
C MET A 659 15.65 33.76 5.73
N ARG A 660 14.71 32.85 5.44
CA ARG A 660 14.09 32.72 4.11
C ARG A 660 13.39 34.01 3.68
N ARG A 661 12.59 34.61 4.57
CA ARG A 661 11.89 35.87 4.29
C ARG A 661 12.84 37.04 4.06
N ASP A 662 13.95 37.10 4.80
CA ASP A 662 14.97 38.13 4.59
C ASP A 662 15.64 37.99 3.21
N ILE A 663 15.93 36.75 2.77
CA ILE A 663 16.46 36.48 1.42
C ILE A 663 15.48 36.89 0.32
N GLN A 664 14.18 36.58 0.48
CA GLN A 664 13.15 37.00 -0.47
C GLN A 664 12.99 38.54 -0.49
N SER A 665 12.97 39.16 0.69
CA SER A 665 12.86 40.62 0.84
C SER A 665 14.07 41.35 0.24
N LEU A 666 15.26 40.74 0.27
CA LEU A 666 16.47 41.30 -0.36
C LEU A 666 16.26 41.47 -1.88
N LYS A 667 15.71 40.45 -2.55
CA LYS A 667 15.42 40.49 -4.00
C LYS A 667 14.45 41.63 -4.34
N GLU A 668 13.38 41.77 -3.57
CA GLU A 668 12.40 42.85 -3.73
C GLU A 668 13.03 44.23 -3.48
N ALA A 669 13.84 44.36 -2.43
CA ALA A 669 14.53 45.60 -2.08
C ALA A 669 15.55 46.03 -3.15
N ILE A 670 16.30 45.08 -3.73
CA ILE A 670 17.21 45.34 -4.85
C ILE A 670 16.44 45.82 -6.08
N SER A 671 15.34 45.14 -6.41
CA SER A 671 14.50 45.49 -7.58
C SER A 671 13.89 46.89 -7.44
N GLU A 672 13.36 47.23 -6.25
CA GLU A 672 12.82 48.55 -5.99
C GLU A 672 13.91 49.63 -5.95
N LEU A 673 15.10 49.34 -5.40
CA LEU A 673 16.23 50.26 -5.45
C LEU A 673 16.66 50.55 -6.90
N GLN A 674 16.72 49.53 -7.76
CA GLN A 674 17.00 49.70 -9.19
C GLN A 674 15.95 50.61 -9.84
N ARG A 675 14.66 50.36 -9.59
CA ARG A 675 13.57 51.20 -10.10
C ARG A 675 13.67 52.66 -9.63
N LEU A 676 13.98 52.90 -8.36
CA LEU A 676 14.16 54.27 -7.84
C LEU A 676 15.37 54.96 -8.49
N ASN A 677 16.46 54.23 -8.72
CA ASN A 677 17.64 54.74 -9.43
C ASN A 677 17.34 55.05 -10.90
N GLU A 678 16.48 54.30 -11.57
CA GLU A 678 16.05 54.60 -12.95
C GLU A 678 15.19 55.87 -13.05
N LEU A 679 14.48 56.24 -11.99
CA LEU A 679 13.70 57.49 -11.93
C LEU A 679 14.60 58.71 -11.72
N ARG A 680 15.78 58.54 -11.12
CA ARG A 680 16.68 59.62 -10.72
C ARG A 680 17.04 60.58 -11.87
N PRO A 681 17.47 60.12 -13.07
CA PRO A 681 17.77 61.01 -14.20
C PRO A 681 16.58 61.87 -14.64
N ARG A 682 15.35 61.35 -14.55
CA ARG A 682 14.14 62.10 -14.93
C ARG A 682 13.89 63.29 -13.99
N PHE A 683 14.07 63.09 -12.69
CA PHE A 683 13.94 64.17 -11.71
C PHE A 683 15.09 65.17 -11.79
N ASP A 684 16.32 64.70 -12.03
CA ASP A 684 17.47 65.59 -12.27
C ASP A 684 17.22 66.48 -13.50
N GLN A 685 16.71 65.91 -14.59
CA GLN A 685 16.35 66.67 -15.79
C GLN A 685 15.20 67.67 -15.51
N ALA A 686 14.18 67.28 -14.73
CA ALA A 686 13.10 68.18 -14.36
C ALA A 686 13.58 69.38 -13.55
N VAL A 687 14.51 69.16 -12.59
CA VAL A 687 15.15 70.23 -11.83
C VAL A 687 16.00 71.13 -12.74
N ALA A 688 16.78 70.55 -13.66
CA ALA A 688 17.58 71.30 -14.62
C ALA A 688 16.71 72.18 -15.53
N ASN A 689 15.62 71.62 -16.09
CA ASN A 689 14.67 72.33 -16.94
C ASN A 689 13.98 73.47 -16.17
N ALA A 690 13.51 73.21 -14.94
CA ALA A 690 12.86 74.22 -14.11
C ALA A 690 13.84 75.35 -13.72
N ARG A 691 15.11 75.01 -13.44
CA ARG A 691 16.17 75.99 -13.18
C ARG A 691 16.43 76.87 -14.40
N GLN A 692 16.59 76.27 -15.59
CA GLN A 692 16.84 77.00 -16.83
C GLN A 692 15.65 77.92 -17.17
N ALA A 693 14.42 77.44 -17.00
CA ALA A 693 13.22 78.26 -17.15
C ALA A 693 13.21 79.43 -16.15
N GLY A 694 13.56 79.18 -14.89
CA GLY A 694 13.71 80.20 -13.86
C GLY A 694 14.75 81.28 -14.20
N GLU A 695 15.92 80.89 -14.70
CA GLU A 695 16.98 81.80 -15.15
C GLU A 695 16.53 82.66 -16.34
N ALA A 696 15.86 82.05 -17.33
CA ALA A 696 15.28 82.78 -18.46
C ALA A 696 14.20 83.80 -18.03
N ARG A 697 13.32 83.42 -17.09
CA ARG A 697 12.30 84.33 -16.53
C ARG A 697 12.92 85.44 -15.70
N ARG A 698 14.01 85.17 -14.98
CA ARG A 698 14.76 86.18 -14.22
C ARG A 698 15.34 87.25 -15.15
N GLN A 699 15.94 86.83 -16.26
CA GLN A 699 16.47 87.77 -17.26
C GLN A 699 15.36 88.61 -17.88
N LYS A 700 14.22 88.01 -18.21
CA LYS A 700 13.05 88.73 -18.76
C LYS A 700 12.50 89.76 -17.78
N HIS A 701 12.39 89.42 -16.49
CA HIS A 701 12.00 90.35 -15.43
C HIS A 701 13.01 91.50 -15.28
N ALA A 702 14.32 91.21 -15.26
CA ALA A 702 15.36 92.25 -15.18
C ALA A 702 15.28 93.23 -16.35
N ASN A 703 15.10 92.73 -17.58
CA ASN A 703 14.94 93.58 -18.77
C ASN A 703 13.66 94.43 -18.71
N ALA A 704 12.53 93.84 -18.32
CA ALA A 704 11.26 94.56 -18.20
C ALA A 704 11.31 95.65 -17.10
N ASN A 705 11.96 95.35 -15.97
CA ASN A 705 12.13 96.30 -14.87
C ASN A 705 13.09 97.45 -15.25
N ALA A 706 14.19 97.14 -15.94
CA ALA A 706 15.11 98.16 -16.46
C ALA A 706 14.41 99.08 -17.48
N GLN A 707 13.52 98.54 -18.32
CA GLN A 707 12.73 99.35 -19.24
C GLN A 707 11.72 100.25 -18.50
N ALA A 708 11.04 99.73 -17.48
CA ALA A 708 10.14 100.52 -16.65
C ALA A 708 10.86 101.68 -15.93
N GLU A 709 12.07 101.44 -15.39
CA GLU A 709 12.88 102.50 -14.78
C GLU A 709 13.37 103.55 -15.80
N ARG A 710 13.71 103.13 -17.03
CA ARG A 710 14.03 104.07 -18.12
C ARG A 710 12.82 104.92 -18.52
N ASP A 711 11.66 104.30 -18.69
CA ASP A 711 10.41 104.99 -19.05
C ASP A 711 10.00 105.96 -17.93
N LYS A 712 10.21 105.59 -16.66
CA LYS A 712 9.99 106.44 -15.48
C LYS A 712 10.94 107.63 -15.47
N THR A 713 12.24 107.40 -15.64
CA THR A 713 13.25 108.47 -15.70
C THR A 713 12.97 109.45 -16.86
N THR A 714 12.53 108.91 -18.00
CA THR A 714 12.13 109.71 -19.18
C THR A 714 10.89 110.56 -18.88
N LEU A 715 9.88 109.98 -18.22
CA LEU A 715 8.69 110.70 -17.79
C LEU A 715 9.03 111.79 -16.76
N ASP A 716 9.85 111.49 -15.76
CA ASP A 716 10.28 112.44 -14.73
C ASP A 716 11.07 113.62 -15.33
N SER A 717 11.94 113.33 -16.29
CA SER A 717 12.67 114.36 -17.05
C SER A 717 11.73 115.24 -17.89
N HIS A 718 10.71 114.65 -18.53
CA HIS A 718 9.68 115.39 -19.28
C HIS A 718 8.75 116.22 -18.39
N LEU A 719 8.50 115.75 -17.15
CA LEU A 719 7.76 116.47 -16.12
C LEU A 719 8.56 117.68 -15.60
N ALA A 720 9.89 117.61 -15.57
CA ALA A 720 10.74 118.75 -15.22
C ALA A 720 10.69 119.88 -16.26
N SER A 721 10.48 119.56 -17.55
CA SER A 721 10.30 120.55 -18.63
C SER A 721 8.86 121.07 -18.78
N ARG A 722 8.09 121.10 -17.69
CA ARG A 722 6.66 121.48 -17.70
C ARG A 722 6.46 122.98 -18.00
N PRO A 723 5.62 123.34 -19.00
CA PRO A 723 5.31 124.74 -19.30
C PRO A 723 4.66 125.50 -18.12
N GLY A 724 5.00 126.79 -17.98
CA GLY A 724 4.52 127.68 -16.90
C GLY A 724 3.00 127.89 -16.86
N PHE A 725 2.49 128.55 -15.82
CA PHE A 725 1.05 128.70 -15.53
C PHE A 725 0.22 129.25 -16.70
N PHE A 726 0.69 130.29 -17.40
CA PHE A 726 -0.04 130.92 -18.51
C PHE A 726 -0.14 130.04 -19.77
N ALA A 727 0.87 129.22 -20.07
CA ALA A 727 0.82 128.29 -21.21
C ALA A 727 -0.26 127.20 -21.04
N ARG A 728 -0.61 126.89 -19.79
CA ARG A 728 -1.63 125.91 -19.37
C ARG A 728 -3.05 126.48 -19.41
N LEU A 729 -3.23 127.71 -18.93
CA LEU A 729 -4.53 128.38 -18.84
C LEU A 729 -5.14 128.67 -20.22
N PHE A 730 -4.29 129.01 -21.22
CA PHE A 730 -4.73 129.40 -22.57
C PHE A 730 -4.60 128.32 -23.64
N GLY A 731 -4.21 127.08 -23.30
CA GLY A 731 -4.23 125.96 -24.24
C GLY A 731 -3.29 126.11 -25.46
N THR A 732 -2.12 126.73 -25.27
CA THR A 732 -1.13 127.02 -26.32
C THR A 732 -0.62 125.78 -27.07
N ALA A 733 -0.09 125.95 -28.29
CA ALA A 733 0.45 124.84 -29.11
C ALA A 733 1.56 124.05 -28.37
N SER A 734 2.41 124.73 -27.60
CA SER A 734 3.45 124.11 -26.78
C SER A 734 2.89 123.30 -25.61
N TRP A 735 1.80 123.73 -24.97
CA TRP A 735 1.10 122.96 -23.94
C TRP A 735 0.39 121.73 -24.51
N LYS A 736 -0.29 121.84 -25.67
CA LYS A 736 -0.93 120.70 -26.33
C LYS A 736 0.09 119.64 -26.76
N ALA A 737 1.23 120.05 -27.33
CA ALA A 737 2.32 119.15 -27.70
C ALA A 737 2.98 118.48 -26.48
N TRP A 738 3.18 119.23 -25.39
CA TRP A 738 3.71 118.69 -24.13
C TRP A 738 2.74 117.71 -23.46
N SER A 739 1.45 118.04 -23.41
CA SER A 739 0.38 117.21 -22.81
C SER A 739 0.18 115.91 -23.60
N ALA A 740 0.14 115.96 -24.93
CA ALA A 740 0.07 114.78 -25.78
C ALA A 740 1.29 113.85 -25.62
N SER A 741 2.49 114.42 -25.45
CA SER A 741 3.71 113.65 -25.18
C SER A 741 3.73 113.07 -23.76
N GLN A 742 3.24 113.80 -22.76
CA GLN A 742 3.09 113.31 -21.39
C GLN A 742 2.12 112.14 -21.32
N GLN A 743 0.98 112.21 -22.01
CA GLN A 743 -0.01 111.14 -22.03
C GLN A 743 0.52 109.88 -22.72
N ARG A 744 1.33 110.05 -23.77
CA ARG A 744 2.05 108.95 -24.45
C ARG A 744 3.11 108.31 -23.56
N LEU A 745 3.95 109.11 -22.89
CA LEU A 745 4.99 108.63 -21.96
C LEU A 745 4.39 107.96 -20.71
N ALA A 746 3.32 108.53 -20.15
CA ALA A 746 2.58 107.92 -19.03
C ALA A 746 1.90 106.60 -19.44
N GLY A 747 1.39 106.52 -20.68
CA GLY A 747 0.90 105.27 -21.27
C GLY A 747 1.99 104.22 -21.43
N ALA A 748 3.17 104.61 -21.93
CA ALA A 748 4.34 103.74 -22.07
C ALA A 748 4.81 103.21 -20.70
N LEU A 749 4.92 104.07 -19.69
CA LEU A 749 5.28 103.67 -18.32
C LEU A 749 4.27 102.71 -17.70
N ARG A 750 2.95 102.94 -17.90
CA ARG A 750 1.93 101.97 -17.44
C ARG A 750 2.11 100.61 -18.12
N GLN A 751 2.38 100.60 -19.42
CA GLN A 751 2.56 99.35 -20.17
C GLN A 751 3.85 98.62 -19.76
N SER A 752 4.96 99.33 -19.52
CA SER A 752 6.20 98.70 -19.02
C SER A 752 6.07 98.22 -17.58
N ASN A 753 5.38 98.96 -16.70
CA ASN A 753 5.05 98.50 -15.35
C ASN A 753 4.18 97.24 -15.34
N GLN A 754 3.15 97.18 -16.21
CA GLN A 754 2.32 95.99 -16.34
C GLN A 754 3.15 94.78 -16.82
N ARG A 755 4.00 94.96 -17.84
CA ARG A 755 4.92 93.92 -18.32
C ARG A 755 5.92 93.48 -17.25
N ALA A 756 6.41 94.41 -16.43
CA ALA A 756 7.30 94.09 -15.30
C ALA A 756 6.57 93.27 -14.23
N GLN A 757 5.31 93.61 -13.91
CA GLN A 757 4.49 92.85 -12.97
C GLN A 757 4.14 91.44 -13.50
N GLU A 758 3.77 91.31 -14.77
CA GLU A 758 3.53 90.01 -15.42
C GLU A 758 4.82 89.15 -15.42
N ALA A 759 5.98 89.75 -15.73
CA ALA A 759 7.27 89.07 -15.68
C ALA A 759 7.66 88.67 -14.24
N ARG A 760 7.29 89.47 -13.23
CA ARG A 760 7.49 89.16 -11.81
C ARG A 760 6.66 87.95 -11.38
N ASN A 761 5.36 87.95 -11.67
CA ASN A 761 4.47 86.83 -11.37
C ASN A 761 4.96 85.54 -12.06
N ALA A 762 5.41 85.62 -13.31
CA ALA A 762 5.97 84.48 -14.05
C ALA A 762 7.29 83.97 -13.44
N LEU A 763 8.13 84.85 -12.89
CA LEU A 763 9.34 84.46 -12.16
C LEU A 763 9.02 83.77 -10.83
N GLU A 764 8.04 84.28 -10.09
CA GLU A 764 7.58 83.67 -8.83
C GLU A 764 6.99 82.27 -9.08
N ALA A 765 6.19 82.09 -10.14
CA ALA A 765 5.69 80.78 -10.56
C ALA A 765 6.83 79.81 -10.92
N ALA A 766 7.81 80.25 -11.73
CA ALA A 766 8.96 79.42 -12.11
C ALA A 766 9.83 79.04 -10.89
N ARG A 767 9.97 79.93 -9.90
CA ARG A 767 10.66 79.62 -8.62
C ARG A 767 9.90 78.57 -7.82
N ALA A 768 8.56 78.66 -7.77
CA ALA A 768 7.74 77.66 -7.11
C ALA A 768 7.83 76.29 -7.79
N GLU A 769 7.84 76.24 -9.13
CA GLU A 769 8.05 75.01 -9.90
C GLU A 769 9.44 74.41 -9.65
N TRP A 770 10.50 75.23 -9.65
CA TRP A 770 11.85 74.75 -9.33
C TRP A 770 11.95 74.20 -7.90
N SER A 771 11.40 74.91 -6.91
CA SER A 771 11.33 74.44 -5.52
C SER A 771 10.55 73.13 -5.40
N LYS A 772 9.43 72.98 -6.12
CA LYS A 772 8.65 71.74 -6.18
C LYS A 772 9.46 70.60 -6.78
N ALA A 773 10.13 70.82 -7.92
CA ALA A 773 10.97 69.81 -8.57
C ALA A 773 12.14 69.39 -7.66
N GLN A 774 12.79 70.35 -6.99
CA GLN A 774 13.86 70.09 -6.04
C GLN A 774 13.37 69.32 -4.81
N GLY A 775 12.19 69.65 -4.29
CA GLY A 775 11.54 68.91 -3.21
C GLY A 775 11.18 67.47 -3.59
N GLN A 776 10.78 67.23 -4.84
CA GLN A 776 10.55 65.88 -5.36
C GLN A 776 11.85 65.08 -5.48
N LEU A 777 12.92 65.69 -5.99
CA LEU A 777 14.24 65.06 -6.06
C LEU A 777 14.77 64.69 -4.66
N GLN A 778 14.64 65.58 -3.67
CA GLN A 778 15.04 65.29 -2.29
C GLN A 778 14.23 64.14 -1.66
N ARG A 779 12.94 64.01 -1.98
CA ARG A 779 12.12 62.88 -1.52
C ARG A 779 12.61 61.57 -2.14
N LEU A 780 12.92 61.58 -3.44
CA LEU A 780 13.51 60.43 -4.12
C LEU A 780 14.85 60.05 -3.49
N ASP A 781 15.73 61.01 -3.22
CA ASP A 781 17.04 60.75 -2.61
C ASP A 781 16.94 60.12 -1.22
N ARG A 782 15.98 60.57 -0.41
CA ARG A 782 15.69 59.92 0.89
C ARG A 782 15.14 58.50 0.72
N ALA A 783 14.28 58.28 -0.27
CA ALA A 783 13.75 56.94 -0.55
C ALA A 783 14.86 55.99 -1.03
N VAL A 784 15.75 56.44 -1.93
CA VAL A 784 16.92 55.70 -2.39
C VAL A 784 17.85 55.37 -1.21
N ALA A 785 18.21 56.36 -0.39
CA ALA A 785 19.09 56.14 0.77
C ALA A 785 18.48 55.16 1.78
N GLY A 786 17.17 55.28 2.08
CA GLY A 786 16.46 54.34 2.94
C GLY A 786 16.48 52.91 2.37
N LYS A 787 16.22 52.76 1.07
CA LYS A 787 16.25 51.46 0.39
C LYS A 787 17.66 50.87 0.27
N GLN A 788 18.69 51.70 0.07
CA GLN A 788 20.09 51.25 0.11
C GLN A 788 20.45 50.67 1.48
N GLN A 789 20.02 51.33 2.57
CA GLN A 789 20.26 50.83 3.92
C GLN A 789 19.51 49.52 4.19
N ASP A 790 18.26 49.38 3.69
CA ASP A 790 17.52 48.12 3.76
C ASP A 790 18.24 46.99 3.02
N VAL A 791 18.73 47.24 1.80
CA VAL A 791 19.52 46.27 1.02
C VAL A 791 20.78 45.86 1.77
N MET A 792 21.55 46.80 2.34
CA MET A 792 22.76 46.47 3.11
C MET A 792 22.45 45.59 4.33
N ARG A 793 21.37 45.88 5.06
CA ARG A 793 20.95 45.08 6.22
C ARG A 793 20.55 43.67 5.79
N LEU A 794 19.71 43.56 4.76
CA LEU A 794 19.19 42.28 4.26
C LEU A 794 20.29 41.44 3.59
N ASP A 795 21.27 42.06 2.93
CA ASP A 795 22.44 41.39 2.36
C ASP A 795 23.34 40.78 3.44
N ALA A 796 23.55 41.51 4.55
CA ALA A 796 24.26 40.97 5.71
C ALA A 796 23.50 39.79 6.35
N ALA A 797 22.17 39.89 6.47
CA ALA A 797 21.33 38.80 6.98
C ALA A 797 21.35 37.57 6.06
N SER A 798 21.23 37.77 4.74
CA SER A 798 21.35 36.74 3.71
C SER A 798 22.72 36.04 3.76
N SER A 799 23.81 36.81 3.93
CA SER A 799 25.16 36.27 4.09
C SER A 799 25.30 35.41 5.36
N ALA A 800 24.75 35.87 6.48
CA ALA A 800 24.73 35.10 7.72
C ALA A 800 23.90 33.80 7.58
N ALA A 801 22.76 33.85 6.90
CA ALA A 801 21.95 32.69 6.58
C ALA A 801 22.72 31.69 5.71
N ARG A 802 23.38 32.14 4.64
CA ARG A 802 24.20 31.26 3.78
C ARG A 802 25.37 30.64 4.53
N ASN A 803 25.99 31.35 5.46
CA ASN A 803 27.06 30.78 6.30
C ASN A 803 26.54 29.67 7.23
N ARG A 804 25.30 29.78 7.72
CA ARG A 804 24.70 28.77 8.60
C ARG A 804 24.16 27.57 7.82
N LEU A 805 23.49 27.80 6.70
CA LEU A 805 22.73 26.79 5.97
C LEU A 805 23.52 26.18 4.80
N GLY A 806 24.60 26.83 4.36
CA GLY A 806 25.44 26.39 3.24
C GLY A 806 24.63 26.24 1.95
N ASP A 807 24.81 25.11 1.28
CA ASP A 807 24.14 24.77 0.02
C ASP A 807 22.64 24.46 0.16
N ARG A 808 22.09 24.51 1.38
CA ARG A 808 20.68 24.18 1.68
C ARG A 808 19.73 25.37 1.52
N VAL A 809 20.23 26.55 1.16
CA VAL A 809 19.38 27.72 0.85
C VAL A 809 18.68 27.49 -0.49
N ILE A 810 17.34 27.50 -0.49
CA ILE A 810 16.53 27.22 -1.69
C ILE A 810 16.04 28.56 -2.27
N ASP A 811 16.81 29.12 -3.20
CA ASP A 811 16.55 30.40 -3.85
C ASP A 811 16.84 30.33 -5.36
N ASP A 812 16.77 31.48 -6.06
CA ASP A 812 17.05 31.54 -7.49
C ASP A 812 18.46 31.05 -7.87
N ILE A 813 19.44 31.16 -6.96
CA ILE A 813 20.82 30.69 -7.20
C ILE A 813 20.85 29.16 -7.11
N PHE A 814 20.13 28.58 -6.15
CA PHE A 814 19.98 27.14 -6.03
C PHE A 814 19.35 26.52 -7.29
N PHE A 815 18.31 27.14 -7.85
CA PHE A 815 17.65 26.65 -9.07
C PHE A 815 18.47 26.81 -10.37
N GLN A 816 19.63 27.47 -10.32
CA GLN A 816 20.59 27.52 -11.43
C GLN A 816 21.58 26.34 -11.43
N LYS A 817 21.60 25.53 -10.37
CA LYS A 817 22.47 24.34 -10.27
C LYS A 817 21.97 23.22 -11.18
N GLU A 818 22.83 22.23 -11.42
CA GLU A 818 22.46 21.01 -12.14
C GLU A 818 21.31 20.26 -11.46
N HIS A 819 20.41 19.68 -12.24
CA HIS A 819 19.22 18.95 -11.76
C HIS A 819 19.57 17.92 -10.67
N GLU A 820 20.64 17.15 -10.88
CA GLU A 820 21.11 16.18 -9.88
C GLU A 820 21.45 16.83 -8.53
N THR A 821 22.16 17.95 -8.53
CA THR A 821 22.51 18.66 -7.30
C THR A 821 21.28 19.20 -6.58
N ILE A 822 20.32 19.75 -7.35
CA ILE A 822 19.05 20.25 -6.84
C ILE A 822 18.29 19.12 -6.12
N GLN A 823 18.12 17.97 -6.78
CA GLN A 823 17.32 16.87 -6.23
C GLN A 823 17.98 16.15 -5.06
N LEU A 824 19.32 16.16 -4.96
CA LEU A 824 20.06 15.55 -3.84
C LEU A 824 20.15 16.43 -2.60
N THR A 825 19.81 17.72 -2.71
CA THR A 825 19.95 18.67 -1.61
C THR A 825 18.79 18.56 -0.62
N ALA A 826 19.11 18.60 0.67
CA ALA A 826 18.14 18.73 1.75
C ALA A 826 17.80 20.22 1.96
N PRO A 827 16.51 20.60 1.95
CA PRO A 827 16.14 22.01 1.94
C PRO A 827 16.20 22.64 3.33
N TRP A 828 16.78 23.83 3.39
CA TRP A 828 16.84 24.80 4.49
C TRP A 828 17.52 24.38 5.79
N LEU A 829 17.26 23.19 6.31
CA LEU A 829 17.64 22.87 7.69
C LEU A 829 19.08 22.37 7.83
N PRO A 830 19.86 22.85 8.82
CA PRO A 830 21.16 22.28 9.16
C PRO A 830 21.04 20.99 9.98
N ASP A 831 22.15 20.24 10.11
CA ASP A 831 22.15 18.89 10.72
C ASP A 831 21.85 18.88 12.22
N ASP A 832 22.24 19.92 12.95
CA ASP A 832 21.89 20.13 14.36
C ASP A 832 20.38 20.27 14.55
N VAL A 833 19.70 20.99 13.65
CA VAL A 833 18.23 21.11 13.69
C VAL A 833 17.57 19.78 13.32
N HIS A 834 18.10 19.04 12.35
CA HIS A 834 17.62 17.67 12.08
C HIS A 834 17.76 16.77 13.31
N ARG A 835 18.86 16.86 14.06
CA ARG A 835 19.05 16.13 15.32
C ARG A 835 18.01 16.52 16.37
N MET A 836 17.72 17.81 16.51
CA MET A 836 16.68 18.29 17.43
C MET A 836 15.29 17.74 17.09
N ARG A 837 14.96 17.64 15.79
CA ARG A 837 13.70 17.06 15.30
C ARG A 837 13.58 15.57 15.61
N GLU A 838 14.68 14.82 15.54
CA GLU A 838 14.72 13.41 15.98
C GLU A 838 14.58 13.29 17.50
N ASP A 839 15.24 14.16 18.27
CA ASP A 839 15.11 14.20 19.73
C ASP A 839 13.67 14.52 20.17
N LEU A 840 12.97 15.37 19.41
CA LEU A 840 11.55 15.63 19.63
C LEU A 840 10.69 14.38 19.39
N PHE A 841 10.99 13.58 18.36
CA PHE A 841 10.32 12.31 18.14
C PHE A 841 10.54 11.33 19.30
N ALA A 842 11.77 11.24 19.82
CA ALA A 842 12.08 10.45 21.01
C ALA A 842 11.24 10.89 22.22
N ALA A 843 11.15 12.21 22.45
CA ALA A 843 10.35 12.77 23.51
C ALA A 843 8.85 12.49 23.33
N ALA A 844 8.35 12.48 22.09
CA ALA A 844 6.97 12.11 21.77
C ALA A 844 6.67 10.64 22.12
N LEU A 845 7.58 9.71 21.82
CA LEU A 845 7.46 8.30 22.22
C LEU A 845 7.50 8.13 23.76
N ALA A 846 8.35 8.90 24.44
CA ALA A 846 8.40 8.91 25.90
C ALA A 846 7.09 9.42 26.54
N VAL A 847 6.46 10.44 25.94
CA VAL A 847 5.12 10.91 26.33
C VAL A 847 4.08 9.81 26.16
N HIS A 848 4.09 9.09 25.03
CA HIS A 848 3.18 7.96 24.81
C HIS A 848 3.31 6.90 25.89
N LYS A 849 4.54 6.44 26.15
CA LYS A 849 4.80 5.41 27.18
C LYS A 849 4.35 5.86 28.56
N ALA A 850 4.68 7.09 28.97
CA ALA A 850 4.27 7.63 30.26
C ALA A 850 2.74 7.83 30.37
N PHE A 851 2.08 8.21 29.28
CA PHE A 851 0.62 8.31 29.22
C PHE A 851 -0.05 6.94 29.36
N ILE A 852 0.49 5.92 28.69
CA ILE A 852 0.02 4.53 28.78
C ILE A 852 0.12 4.02 30.22
N ASP A 853 1.25 4.26 30.88
CA ASP A 853 1.48 3.86 32.27
C ASP A 853 0.46 4.51 33.23
N ALA A 854 0.25 5.82 33.09
CA ALA A 854 -0.71 6.57 33.91
C ALA A 854 -2.18 6.19 33.65
N SER A 855 -2.49 5.68 32.45
CA SER A 855 -3.84 5.29 32.01
C SER A 855 -4.04 3.77 31.88
N ALA A 856 -3.14 2.97 32.47
CA ALA A 856 -3.06 1.53 32.23
C ALA A 856 -4.36 0.77 32.52
N ASN A 857 -5.14 1.18 33.53
CA ASN A 857 -6.44 0.58 33.83
C ASN A 857 -7.45 0.74 32.67
N ARG A 858 -7.61 1.96 32.16
CA ARG A 858 -8.58 2.28 31.10
C ARG A 858 -8.20 1.61 29.79
N LEU A 859 -6.91 1.69 29.43
CA LEU A 859 -6.37 1.02 28.24
C LEU A 859 -6.51 -0.50 28.31
N GLN A 860 -6.28 -1.12 29.46
CA GLN A 860 -6.45 -2.57 29.61
C GLN A 860 -7.87 -3.01 29.27
N HIS A 861 -8.88 -2.22 29.65
CA HIS A 861 -10.27 -2.55 29.37
C HIS A 861 -10.59 -2.41 27.88
N ASN A 862 -10.28 -1.27 27.26
CA ASN A 862 -10.55 -1.05 25.83
C ASN A 862 -9.80 -2.07 24.95
N LEU A 863 -8.51 -2.29 25.22
CA LEU A 863 -7.72 -3.26 24.47
C LEU A 863 -8.22 -4.70 24.72
N GLY A 864 -8.61 -5.05 25.95
CA GLY A 864 -9.19 -6.36 26.25
C GLY A 864 -10.48 -6.63 25.48
N LEU A 865 -11.33 -5.61 25.32
CA LEU A 865 -12.56 -5.66 24.51
C LEU A 865 -12.23 -5.82 23.04
N LEU A 866 -11.32 -5.00 22.50
CA LEU A 866 -10.90 -5.08 21.11
C LEU A 866 -10.30 -6.46 20.79
N MET A 867 -9.39 -6.96 21.63
CA MET A 867 -8.77 -8.26 21.45
C MET A 867 -9.81 -9.37 21.48
N SER A 868 -10.82 -9.28 22.35
CA SER A 868 -11.92 -10.25 22.37
C SER A 868 -12.73 -10.22 21.07
N GLY A 869 -13.06 -9.01 20.58
CA GLY A 869 -13.81 -8.80 19.33
C GLY A 869 -13.06 -9.24 18.07
N MET A 870 -11.74 -9.04 18.00
CA MET A 870 -10.93 -9.45 16.83
C MET A 870 -11.04 -10.94 16.47
N THR A 871 -11.35 -11.79 17.46
CA THR A 871 -11.53 -13.25 17.28
C THR A 871 -12.98 -13.70 17.37
N ALA A 872 -13.83 -13.00 18.12
CA ALA A 872 -15.22 -13.38 18.36
C ALA A 872 -16.22 -12.71 17.38
N GLY A 873 -15.74 -12.05 16.33
CA GLY A 873 -16.58 -11.42 15.31
C GLY A 873 -17.12 -10.04 15.73
N ALA A 874 -18.03 -9.50 14.91
CA ALA A 874 -18.65 -8.19 15.14
C ALA A 874 -19.43 -8.16 16.45
N PHE A 875 -19.37 -7.03 17.17
CA PHE A 875 -20.22 -6.82 18.35
C PHE A 875 -21.70 -6.83 17.92
N GLN A 876 -22.55 -7.59 18.62
CA GLN A 876 -23.97 -7.70 18.24
C GLN A 876 -24.79 -6.47 18.64
N SER A 877 -24.42 -5.80 19.73
CA SER A 877 -25.09 -4.59 20.21
C SER A 877 -24.71 -3.37 19.36
N PRO A 878 -25.68 -2.60 18.82
CA PRO A 878 -25.40 -1.32 18.15
C PRO A 878 -24.60 -0.35 19.02
N ALA A 879 -24.94 -0.27 20.32
CA ALA A 879 -24.22 0.59 21.27
C ALA A 879 -22.74 0.20 21.45
N HIS A 880 -22.40 -1.08 21.26
CA HIS A 880 -21.00 -1.53 21.29
C HIS A 880 -20.28 -1.25 19.97
N ARG A 881 -20.98 -1.33 18.83
CA ARG A 881 -20.43 -0.95 17.52
C ARG A 881 -20.08 0.53 17.46
N ASP A 882 -20.90 1.39 18.05
CA ASP A 882 -20.64 2.84 18.12
C ASP A 882 -19.35 3.20 18.87
N LEU A 883 -18.84 2.30 19.72
CA LEU A 883 -17.63 2.48 20.52
C LEU A 883 -16.39 1.85 19.87
N LEU A 884 -16.53 1.17 18.72
CA LEU A 884 -15.41 0.60 17.98
C LEU A 884 -14.32 1.62 17.62
N PRO A 885 -14.65 2.86 17.19
CA PRO A 885 -13.62 3.87 16.94
C PRO A 885 -12.73 4.08 18.18
N ASP A 886 -13.31 4.20 19.38
CA ASP A 886 -12.55 4.39 20.62
C ASP A 886 -11.67 3.18 20.95
N LEU A 887 -12.15 1.96 20.69
CA LEU A 887 -11.36 0.73 20.88
C LEU A 887 -10.16 0.68 19.92
N TRP A 888 -10.36 0.98 18.64
CA TRP A 888 -9.29 1.04 17.65
C TRP A 888 -8.29 2.16 17.96
N SER A 889 -8.74 3.37 18.27
CA SER A 889 -7.87 4.49 18.67
C SER A 889 -7.02 4.12 19.89
N SER A 890 -7.57 3.35 20.84
CA SER A 890 -6.80 2.82 21.99
C SER A 890 -5.66 1.90 21.56
N LEU A 891 -5.85 1.07 20.53
CA LEU A 891 -4.77 0.26 19.94
C LEU A 891 -3.74 1.15 19.25
N PHE A 892 -4.19 2.14 18.45
CA PHE A 892 -3.30 3.04 17.73
C PHE A 892 -2.45 3.94 18.62
N MET A 893 -2.89 4.22 19.85
CA MET A 893 -2.05 4.86 20.88
C MET A 893 -0.83 4.02 21.26
N VAL A 894 -0.94 2.69 21.20
CA VAL A 894 0.16 1.77 21.53
C VAL A 894 0.94 1.39 20.28
N VAL A 895 0.25 1.04 19.20
CA VAL A 895 0.79 0.62 17.90
C VAL A 895 0.37 1.62 16.83
N PRO A 896 1.18 2.66 16.55
CA PRO A 896 0.80 3.78 15.68
C PRO A 896 0.29 3.41 14.29
N ALA A 897 0.81 2.33 13.68
CA ALA A 897 0.42 1.89 12.35
C ALA A 897 0.01 0.40 12.33
N VAL A 898 -1.01 0.08 11.55
CA VAL A 898 -1.38 -1.31 11.24
C VAL A 898 -1.47 -1.49 9.73
N SER A 899 -1.11 -2.67 9.24
CA SER A 899 -1.29 -2.99 7.83
C SER A 899 -2.30 -4.10 7.57
N THR A 900 -3.00 -3.96 6.44
CA THR A 900 -4.02 -4.89 5.98
C THR A 900 -4.07 -4.89 4.45
N THR A 901 -4.53 -5.98 3.83
CA THR A 901 -4.85 -5.92 2.39
C THR A 901 -6.23 -5.34 2.17
N PHE A 902 -6.50 -4.78 0.99
CA PHE A 902 -7.84 -4.32 0.62
C PHE A 902 -8.92 -5.38 0.85
N ALA A 903 -8.62 -6.65 0.53
CA ALA A 903 -9.54 -7.77 0.73
C ALA A 903 -9.93 -8.00 2.22
N SER A 904 -9.12 -7.55 3.18
CA SER A 904 -9.38 -7.71 4.62
C SER A 904 -9.94 -6.45 5.27
N VAL A 905 -10.05 -5.33 4.56
CA VAL A 905 -10.56 -4.06 5.10
C VAL A 905 -11.99 -4.22 5.62
N ARG A 906 -12.88 -4.82 4.81
CA ARG A 906 -14.28 -5.04 5.20
C ARG A 906 -14.43 -5.90 6.46
N THR A 907 -13.67 -6.99 6.57
CA THR A 907 -13.73 -7.90 7.74
C THR A 907 -13.09 -7.31 9.00
N MET A 908 -12.22 -6.30 8.86
CA MET A 908 -11.50 -5.70 9.99
C MET A 908 -12.14 -4.39 10.46
N PHE A 909 -12.61 -3.58 9.52
CA PHE A 909 -13.10 -2.22 9.75
C PHE A 909 -14.54 -2.01 9.26
N GLY A 910 -15.23 -3.08 8.86
CA GLY A 910 -16.55 -3.04 8.25
C GLY A 910 -17.58 -2.22 9.02
N ASP A 911 -17.58 -2.40 10.34
CA ASP A 911 -18.50 -1.78 11.30
C ASP A 911 -18.07 -0.37 11.73
N LEU A 912 -16.91 0.11 11.28
CA LEU A 912 -16.52 1.50 11.51
C LEU A 912 -17.37 2.45 10.64
N ALA A 913 -17.73 3.58 11.23
CA ALA A 913 -18.36 4.67 10.51
C ALA A 913 -17.39 5.28 9.46
N SER A 914 -17.95 6.02 8.50
CA SER A 914 -17.17 6.78 7.50
C SER A 914 -16.15 7.68 8.19
N GLU A 915 -14.97 7.85 7.59
CA GLU A 915 -13.89 8.73 8.06
C GLU A 915 -13.43 8.50 9.52
N SER A 916 -13.67 7.30 10.10
CA SER A 916 -13.23 6.96 11.47
C SER A 916 -11.73 6.73 11.60
N ILE A 917 -11.03 6.39 10.51
CA ILE A 917 -9.59 6.20 10.48
C ILE A 917 -8.94 7.53 10.13
N GLY A 918 -7.99 7.98 10.96
CA GLY A 918 -7.26 9.23 10.75
C GLY A 918 -6.55 9.33 9.40
N TRP A 919 -5.70 8.34 9.10
CA TRP A 919 -4.81 8.29 7.95
C TRP A 919 -4.83 6.91 7.29
N LEU A 920 -4.98 6.91 5.96
CA LEU A 920 -4.80 5.76 5.10
C LEU A 920 -3.60 5.98 4.19
N LEU A 921 -2.65 5.06 4.23
CA LEU A 921 -1.49 5.04 3.35
C LEU A 921 -1.63 3.84 2.41
N ILE A 922 -1.83 4.10 1.13
CA ILE A 922 -1.90 3.05 0.12
C ILE A 922 -0.52 2.90 -0.51
N ASP A 923 0.04 1.69 -0.49
CA ASP A 923 1.32 1.37 -1.14
C ASP A 923 1.12 0.42 -2.33
N GLU A 924 2.03 0.52 -3.31
CA GLU A 924 1.96 -0.17 -4.59
C GLU A 924 0.64 0.07 -5.35
N ALA A 925 0.09 1.29 -5.23
CA ALA A 925 -1.21 1.66 -5.80
C ALA A 925 -1.31 1.52 -7.33
N GLY A 926 -0.18 1.52 -8.04
CA GLY A 926 -0.13 1.30 -9.49
C GLY A 926 -0.57 -0.11 -9.92
N GLN A 927 -0.56 -1.07 -8.98
CA GLN A 927 -0.95 -2.47 -9.22
C GLN A 927 -2.36 -2.78 -8.71
N ALA A 928 -2.98 -1.85 -8.00
CA ALA A 928 -4.32 -2.02 -7.44
C ALA A 928 -5.37 -1.60 -8.48
N VAL A 929 -6.38 -2.45 -8.67
CA VAL A 929 -7.56 -2.08 -9.45
C VAL A 929 -8.30 -0.94 -8.73
N PRO A 930 -8.85 0.05 -9.46
CA PRO A 930 -9.50 1.22 -8.86
C PRO A 930 -10.51 0.90 -7.74
N GLN A 931 -11.35 -0.11 -7.96
CA GLN A 931 -12.42 -0.50 -7.05
C GLN A 931 -11.96 -1.11 -5.72
N ALA A 932 -10.74 -1.67 -5.66
CA ALA A 932 -10.24 -2.31 -4.44
C ALA A 932 -9.99 -1.30 -3.30
N ALA A 933 -9.69 -0.04 -3.64
CA ALA A 933 -9.36 0.99 -2.66
C ALA A 933 -10.59 1.66 -2.03
N VAL A 934 -11.78 1.54 -2.65
CA VAL A 934 -13.01 2.25 -2.24
C VAL A 934 -13.36 2.00 -0.77
N GLY A 935 -13.34 0.74 -0.35
CA GLY A 935 -13.60 0.33 1.03
C GLY A 935 -12.67 0.95 2.06
N ALA A 936 -11.40 1.13 1.71
CA ALA A 936 -10.43 1.76 2.60
C ALA A 936 -10.61 3.28 2.63
N ILE A 937 -10.73 3.91 1.45
CA ILE A 937 -10.85 5.37 1.32
C ILE A 937 -12.11 5.88 2.02
N MET A 938 -13.26 5.19 1.91
CA MET A 938 -14.50 5.65 2.58
C MET A 938 -14.37 5.73 4.10
N ARG A 939 -13.50 4.90 4.70
CA ARG A 939 -13.33 4.81 6.16
C ARG A 939 -12.23 5.73 6.67
N ALA A 940 -11.47 6.37 5.79
CA ALA A 940 -10.33 7.20 6.13
C ALA A 940 -10.62 8.68 5.88
N LYS A 941 -10.26 9.53 6.84
CA LYS A 941 -10.37 10.98 6.69
C LYS A 941 -9.33 11.51 5.70
N ARG A 942 -8.11 10.98 5.76
CA ARG A 942 -6.95 11.46 4.97
C ARG A 942 -6.26 10.31 4.28
N THR A 943 -6.06 10.41 2.97
CA THR A 943 -5.47 9.34 2.17
C THR A 943 -4.24 9.82 1.42
N ILE A 944 -3.11 9.12 1.61
CA ILE A 944 -1.92 9.26 0.76
C ILE A 944 -1.79 7.99 -0.08
N VAL A 945 -1.74 8.15 -1.39
CA VAL A 945 -1.63 7.05 -2.36
C VAL A 945 -0.25 7.08 -2.98
N VAL A 946 0.52 6.01 -2.78
CA VAL A 946 1.89 5.87 -3.27
C VAL A 946 2.00 4.65 -4.17
N GLY A 947 2.60 4.85 -5.33
CA GLY A 947 2.67 3.83 -6.37
C GLY A 947 3.35 4.37 -7.61
N ASP A 948 3.43 3.52 -8.64
CA ASP A 948 4.01 3.88 -9.92
C ASP A 948 3.22 3.17 -11.05
N PRO A 949 2.50 3.92 -11.90
CA PRO A 949 1.73 3.34 -13.00
C PRO A 949 2.62 2.72 -14.10
N LEU A 950 3.93 3.02 -14.10
CA LEU A 950 4.91 2.41 -15.01
C LEU A 950 5.58 1.14 -14.48
N GLN A 951 5.19 0.67 -13.29
CA GLN A 951 5.47 -0.70 -12.88
C GLN A 951 4.35 -1.64 -13.39
N ILE A 952 4.20 -2.84 -12.84
CA ILE A 952 3.20 -3.80 -13.36
C ILE A 952 1.78 -3.22 -13.20
N PRO A 953 0.96 -3.19 -14.27
CA PRO A 953 -0.43 -2.75 -14.17
C PRO A 953 -1.29 -3.74 -13.38
N PRO A 954 -2.52 -3.37 -12.99
CA PRO A 954 -3.43 -4.28 -12.31
C PRO A 954 -3.75 -5.52 -13.16
N VAL A 955 -3.84 -6.68 -12.53
CA VAL A 955 -4.19 -7.94 -13.20
C VAL A 955 -5.70 -8.07 -13.31
N VAL A 956 -6.21 -8.14 -14.54
CA VAL A 956 -7.65 -8.33 -14.83
C VAL A 956 -7.88 -9.75 -15.32
N SER A 957 -8.85 -10.44 -14.71
CA SER A 957 -9.24 -11.82 -15.09
C SER A 957 -10.29 -11.89 -16.19
N LEU A 958 -11.03 -10.80 -16.42
CA LEU A 958 -12.09 -10.72 -17.43
C LEU A 958 -11.54 -10.47 -18.84
N PRO A 959 -12.23 -10.96 -19.89
CA PRO A 959 -11.96 -10.58 -21.27
C PRO A 959 -11.95 -9.06 -21.48
N GLU A 960 -11.07 -8.57 -22.35
CA GLU A 960 -10.87 -7.13 -22.56
C GLU A 960 -12.07 -6.49 -23.23
N LYS A 961 -12.65 -7.14 -24.25
CA LYS A 961 -13.87 -6.69 -24.92
C LYS A 961 -15.06 -6.62 -23.97
N LEU A 962 -15.21 -7.58 -23.06
CA LEU A 962 -16.28 -7.53 -22.04
C LEU A 962 -16.12 -6.30 -21.14
N ASN A 963 -14.89 -6.02 -20.68
CA ASN A 963 -14.62 -4.81 -19.89
C ASN A 963 -14.95 -3.54 -20.70
N THR A 964 -14.58 -3.49 -21.98
CA THR A 964 -14.91 -2.38 -22.89
C THR A 964 -16.42 -2.19 -23.03
N GLU A 965 -17.19 -3.26 -23.23
CA GLU A 965 -18.65 -3.16 -23.39
C GLU A 965 -19.36 -2.77 -22.08
N ILE A 966 -18.87 -3.23 -20.92
CA ILE A 966 -19.32 -2.74 -19.61
C ILE A 966 -19.06 -1.23 -19.50
N CYS A 967 -17.85 -0.78 -19.84
CA CYS A 967 -17.50 0.64 -19.76
C CYS A 967 -18.40 1.49 -20.68
N LYS A 968 -18.62 1.05 -21.92
CA LYS A 968 -19.53 1.73 -22.87
C LYS A 968 -20.97 1.78 -22.38
N PHE A 969 -21.47 0.69 -21.78
CA PHE A 969 -22.85 0.62 -21.28
C PHE A 969 -23.10 1.64 -20.17
N PHE A 970 -22.14 1.81 -19.27
CA PHE A 970 -22.24 2.78 -18.17
C PHE A 970 -21.74 4.19 -18.54
N ASP A 971 -21.39 4.45 -19.80
CA ASP A 971 -20.81 5.72 -20.29
C ASP A 971 -19.58 6.16 -19.47
N ILE A 972 -18.65 5.24 -19.24
CA ILE A 972 -17.37 5.51 -18.56
C ILE A 972 -16.18 5.33 -19.52
N ASP A 973 -15.19 6.21 -19.38
CA ASP A 973 -13.92 6.10 -20.11
C ASP A 973 -13.08 4.95 -19.54
N GLN A 974 -12.88 3.91 -20.36
CA GLN A 974 -12.10 2.73 -19.99
C GLN A 974 -10.64 3.09 -19.65
N ALA A 975 -10.02 4.04 -20.35
CA ALA A 975 -8.63 4.41 -20.13
C ALA A 975 -8.43 5.18 -18.81
N GLU A 976 -9.44 5.94 -18.38
CA GLU A 976 -9.39 6.73 -17.15
C GLU A 976 -9.84 5.92 -15.91
N TRP A 977 -10.85 5.06 -16.05
CA TRP A 977 -11.57 4.46 -14.90
C TRP A 977 -11.47 2.95 -14.76
N SER A 978 -10.97 2.22 -15.77
CA SER A 978 -10.94 0.76 -15.75
C SER A 978 -9.54 0.17 -15.95
N ALA A 979 -9.23 -0.86 -15.17
CA ALA A 979 -8.00 -1.63 -15.31
C ALA A 979 -7.99 -2.37 -16.67
N PRO A 980 -6.82 -2.62 -17.28
CA PRO A 980 -5.47 -2.38 -16.74
C PRO A 980 -4.92 -0.98 -17.03
N ALA A 981 -5.63 -0.13 -17.78
CA ALA A 981 -5.18 1.22 -18.11
C ALA A 981 -5.21 2.15 -16.89
N ALA A 982 -6.27 2.05 -16.09
CA ALA A 982 -6.39 2.75 -14.82
C ALA A 982 -5.94 1.88 -13.64
N SER A 983 -5.47 2.54 -12.58
CA SER A 983 -5.12 1.95 -11.29
C SER A 983 -5.55 2.89 -10.16
N THR A 984 -5.48 2.43 -8.91
CA THR A 984 -5.67 3.31 -7.76
C THR A 984 -4.72 4.52 -7.79
N GLN A 985 -3.49 4.35 -8.30
CA GLN A 985 -2.54 5.46 -8.44
C GLN A 985 -3.01 6.51 -9.44
N THR A 986 -3.46 6.12 -10.64
CA THR A 986 -3.83 7.08 -11.69
C THR A 986 -5.04 7.93 -11.28
N LEU A 987 -6.01 7.34 -10.58
CA LEU A 987 -7.14 8.10 -10.01
C LEU A 987 -6.69 9.05 -8.90
N ALA A 988 -5.76 8.63 -8.04
CA ALA A 988 -5.21 9.51 -7.01
C ALA A 988 -4.39 10.67 -7.60
N ASP A 989 -3.60 10.41 -8.64
CA ASP A 989 -2.87 11.43 -9.40
C ASP A 989 -3.82 12.46 -10.00
N GLN A 990 -4.99 12.03 -10.50
CA GLN A 990 -6.03 12.92 -11.01
C GLN A 990 -6.71 13.74 -9.92
N ALA A 991 -6.91 13.14 -8.74
CA ALA A 991 -7.52 13.77 -7.57
C ALA A 991 -6.60 14.77 -6.84
N SER A 992 -5.29 14.76 -7.16
CA SER A 992 -4.27 15.57 -6.49
C SER A 992 -4.21 17.00 -6.99
N ARG A 993 -3.94 17.94 -6.07
CA ARG A 993 -3.61 19.33 -6.41
C ARG A 993 -2.19 19.48 -6.95
N PHE A 994 -1.23 18.81 -6.31
CA PHE A 994 0.20 18.88 -6.65
C PHE A 994 0.57 17.77 -7.63
N LYS A 995 1.20 18.14 -8.75
CA LYS A 995 1.49 17.25 -9.86
C LYS A 995 2.85 17.52 -10.48
N SER A 996 3.23 16.66 -11.42
CA SER A 996 4.31 16.94 -12.37
C SER A 996 4.03 16.33 -13.72
N THR A 997 4.49 17.02 -14.76
CA THR A 997 4.36 16.58 -16.14
C THR A 997 5.68 15.98 -16.63
N PHE A 998 5.66 14.69 -16.99
CA PHE A 998 6.77 14.01 -17.65
C PHE A 998 6.54 14.06 -19.16
N VAL A 999 7.34 14.85 -19.86
CA VAL A 999 7.29 14.95 -21.32
C VAL A 999 7.99 13.73 -21.92
N THR A 1000 7.27 12.95 -22.74
CA THR A 1000 7.82 11.77 -23.42
C THR A 1000 7.50 11.80 -24.91
N ASP A 1001 8.23 11.01 -25.71
CA ASP A 1001 7.99 10.90 -27.16
C ASP A 1001 6.59 10.34 -27.51
N ILE A 1002 5.93 9.69 -26.55
CA ILE A 1002 4.61 9.04 -26.71
C ILE A 1002 3.48 9.95 -26.18
N GLY A 1003 3.82 11.10 -25.61
CA GLY A 1003 2.88 12.07 -25.03
C GLY A 1003 3.27 12.49 -23.61
N ASP A 1004 2.66 13.57 -23.14
CA ASP A 1004 2.86 14.07 -21.79
C ASP A 1004 2.13 13.19 -20.78
N ARG A 1005 2.79 12.89 -19.66
CA ARG A 1005 2.18 12.16 -18.55
C ARG A 1005 2.15 13.02 -17.30
N GLU A 1006 0.94 13.32 -16.84
CA GLU A 1006 0.73 13.89 -15.50
C GLU A 1006 0.76 12.78 -14.45
N VAL A 1007 1.44 13.06 -13.34
CA VAL A 1007 1.45 12.20 -12.14
C VAL A 1007 1.29 13.08 -10.90
N GLY A 1008 0.95 12.48 -9.76
CA GLY A 1008 1.04 13.13 -8.46
C GLY A 1008 2.48 13.53 -8.14
N LEU A 1009 2.70 14.13 -6.96
CA LEU A 1009 4.02 14.67 -6.60
C LEU A 1009 5.12 13.59 -6.73
N PRO A 1010 6.15 13.80 -7.58
CA PRO A 1010 7.10 12.73 -7.94
C PRO A 1010 8.28 12.64 -6.98
N LEU A 1011 8.73 11.42 -6.70
CA LEU A 1011 9.99 11.13 -6.01
C LEU A 1011 11.06 10.73 -7.03
N LEU A 1012 12.14 11.53 -7.17
CA LEU A 1012 13.12 11.34 -8.24
C LEU A 1012 14.45 10.68 -7.82
N VAL A 1013 14.80 10.72 -6.54
CA VAL A 1013 16.14 10.29 -6.08
C VAL A 1013 16.22 8.80 -5.79
N HIS A 1014 16.89 8.06 -6.67
CA HIS A 1014 17.02 6.61 -6.63
C HIS A 1014 18.24 6.16 -5.82
N ARG A 1015 18.05 5.25 -4.84
CA ARG A 1015 19.11 4.77 -3.94
C ARG A 1015 19.35 3.26 -3.95
N ARG A 1016 18.78 2.54 -4.92
CA ARG A 1016 18.76 1.06 -4.91
C ARG A 1016 19.71 0.42 -5.92
N CYS A 1017 19.50 0.67 -7.22
CA CYS A 1017 20.09 -0.06 -8.33
C CYS A 1017 21.31 0.69 -8.86
N GLN A 1018 22.41 -0.03 -9.04
CA GLN A 1018 23.59 0.45 -9.76
C GLN A 1018 23.33 0.56 -11.27
N ASN A 1019 24.22 1.26 -11.97
CA ASN A 1019 24.28 1.20 -13.43
C ASN A 1019 24.79 -0.16 -13.92
N PRO A 1020 24.28 -0.69 -15.05
CA PRO A 1020 23.40 -0.02 -16.03
C PRO A 1020 21.89 -0.08 -15.75
N MET A 1021 21.45 -0.74 -14.67
CA MET A 1021 20.01 -0.97 -14.41
C MET A 1021 19.24 0.34 -14.19
N PHE A 1022 19.83 1.29 -13.45
CA PHE A 1022 19.24 2.60 -13.22
C PHE A 1022 19.08 3.38 -14.54
N ASP A 1023 20.14 3.55 -15.33
CA ASP A 1023 20.09 4.29 -16.59
C ASP A 1023 19.05 3.73 -17.58
N VAL A 1024 18.97 2.39 -17.67
CA VAL A 1024 17.96 1.72 -18.50
C VAL A 1024 16.55 2.07 -18.02
N SER A 1025 16.28 1.92 -16.73
CA SER A 1025 14.97 2.22 -16.12
C SER A 1025 14.59 3.70 -16.32
N ASN A 1026 15.52 4.62 -16.04
CA ASN A 1026 15.32 6.07 -16.18
C ASN A 1026 14.99 6.48 -17.62
N THR A 1027 15.68 5.87 -18.59
CA THR A 1027 15.49 6.16 -20.01
C THR A 1027 14.14 5.63 -20.52
N ILE A 1028 13.76 4.39 -20.20
CA ILE A 1028 12.57 3.76 -20.78
C ILE A 1028 11.25 4.19 -20.13
N ALA A 1029 11.28 4.67 -18.88
CA ALA A 1029 10.07 4.91 -18.09
C ALA A 1029 9.95 6.35 -17.56
N TYR A 1030 11.05 7.02 -17.23
CA TYR A 1030 11.01 8.25 -16.43
C TYR A 1030 11.58 9.48 -17.14
N ALA A 1031 11.73 9.43 -18.47
CA ALA A 1031 12.16 10.55 -19.30
C ALA A 1031 13.49 11.20 -18.84
N GLY A 1032 14.39 10.40 -18.27
CA GLY A 1032 15.68 10.88 -17.76
C GLY A 1032 15.59 11.73 -16.47
N GLN A 1033 14.41 11.86 -15.85
CA GLN A 1033 14.20 12.76 -14.70
C GLN A 1033 14.70 12.19 -13.37
N MET A 1034 14.84 10.87 -13.22
CA MET A 1034 15.38 10.30 -11.98
C MET A 1034 16.86 10.63 -11.79
N VAL A 1035 17.29 10.65 -10.53
CA VAL A 1035 18.67 10.99 -10.13
C VAL A 1035 19.31 9.81 -9.40
N HIS A 1036 20.52 9.43 -9.82
CA HIS A 1036 21.26 8.29 -9.29
C HIS A 1036 22.01 8.66 -8.00
N ALA A 1037 21.55 8.17 -6.86
CA ALA A 1037 22.15 8.43 -5.55
C ALA A 1037 22.73 7.16 -4.90
N VAL A 1038 23.07 6.16 -5.72
CA VAL A 1038 23.74 4.96 -5.23
C VAL A 1038 25.23 5.25 -5.14
N GLY A 1039 25.84 4.99 -3.99
CA GLY A 1039 27.28 5.14 -3.79
C GLY A 1039 28.11 4.29 -4.77
N PRO A 1040 29.45 4.43 -4.77
CA PRO A 1040 30.31 3.76 -5.74
C PRO A 1040 30.08 2.24 -5.75
N ARG A 1041 30.04 1.66 -6.95
CA ARG A 1041 29.81 0.22 -7.16
C ARG A 1041 30.84 -0.60 -6.39
N LYS A 1042 30.37 -1.59 -5.64
CA LYS A 1042 31.20 -2.60 -4.98
C LYS A 1042 30.79 -3.97 -5.55
N PRO A 1043 31.67 -4.71 -6.25
CA PRO A 1043 31.27 -5.86 -7.05
C PRO A 1043 30.56 -7.01 -6.31
N GLY A 1044 30.63 -7.06 -4.98
CA GLY A 1044 30.10 -8.17 -4.19
C GLY A 1044 30.74 -9.53 -4.56
N PRO A 1045 30.40 -10.63 -3.86
CA PRO A 1045 30.89 -11.96 -4.20
C PRO A 1045 30.40 -12.44 -5.58
N ILE A 1046 29.13 -12.14 -5.91
CA ILE A 1046 28.50 -12.58 -7.16
C ILE A 1046 29.09 -11.87 -8.38
N GLY A 1047 29.26 -10.56 -8.33
CA GLY A 1047 29.87 -9.80 -9.43
C GLY A 1047 31.36 -10.11 -9.59
N ALA A 1048 32.08 -10.43 -8.51
CA ALA A 1048 33.47 -10.91 -8.61
C ALA A 1048 33.57 -12.25 -9.36
N ALA A 1049 32.60 -13.16 -9.17
CA ALA A 1049 32.59 -14.47 -9.81
C ALA A 1049 32.07 -14.45 -11.26
N LEU A 1050 31.03 -13.65 -11.54
CA LEU A 1050 30.35 -13.64 -12.85
C LEU A 1050 30.78 -12.50 -13.78
N GLY A 1051 31.47 -11.48 -13.25
CA GLY A 1051 31.94 -10.32 -13.98
C GLY A 1051 30.95 -9.16 -14.00
N GLN A 1052 31.06 -8.29 -15.01
CA GLN A 1052 30.16 -7.16 -15.18
C GLN A 1052 28.80 -7.60 -15.76
N SER A 1053 27.78 -6.78 -15.54
CA SER A 1053 26.44 -6.96 -16.12
C SER A 1053 26.55 -7.06 -17.64
N ARG A 1054 26.01 -8.13 -18.23
CA ARG A 1054 26.15 -8.40 -19.68
C ARG A 1054 24.98 -9.20 -20.25
N TRP A 1055 24.88 -9.16 -21.57
CA TRP A 1055 24.00 -10.06 -22.32
C TRP A 1055 24.74 -11.35 -22.69
N VAL A 1056 24.20 -12.49 -22.26
CA VAL A 1056 24.65 -13.83 -22.65
C VAL A 1056 23.85 -14.24 -23.88
N ASP A 1057 24.43 -14.00 -25.07
CA ASP A 1057 23.74 -14.19 -26.33
C ASP A 1057 23.63 -15.68 -26.68
N VAL A 1058 22.40 -16.19 -26.71
CA VAL A 1058 22.08 -17.58 -27.05
C VAL A 1058 21.17 -17.58 -28.28
N ASN A 1059 21.71 -17.95 -29.44
CA ASN A 1059 21.02 -17.97 -30.72
C ASN A 1059 20.61 -19.40 -31.15
N GLY A 1060 19.63 -19.52 -32.06
CA GLY A 1060 19.08 -20.80 -32.56
C GLY A 1060 17.54 -20.85 -32.57
N ASP A 1061 16.95 -21.99 -32.94
CA ASP A 1061 15.50 -22.20 -32.95
C ASP A 1061 15.07 -23.28 -31.94
N ALA A 1062 13.84 -23.19 -31.44
CA ALA A 1062 13.22 -24.29 -30.67
C ALA A 1062 11.71 -24.30 -30.87
N GLU A 1063 11.08 -25.48 -30.79
CA GLU A 1063 9.64 -25.66 -31.06
C GLU A 1063 8.73 -24.92 -30.09
N SER A 1064 9.12 -24.82 -28.82
CA SER A 1064 8.40 -24.11 -27.77
C SER A 1064 9.03 -22.75 -27.47
N LYS A 1065 8.49 -22.00 -26.49
CA LYS A 1065 9.16 -20.80 -25.97
C LYS A 1065 10.48 -21.14 -25.25
N TRP A 1066 10.62 -22.35 -24.71
CA TRP A 1066 11.78 -22.81 -23.94
C TRP A 1066 12.90 -23.32 -24.84
N ARG A 1067 14.13 -22.92 -24.50
CA ARG A 1067 15.37 -23.44 -25.09
C ARG A 1067 16.27 -24.05 -24.03
N PRO A 1068 16.66 -25.34 -24.16
CA PRO A 1068 17.59 -25.96 -23.23
C PRO A 1068 18.91 -25.20 -23.07
N ALA A 1069 19.48 -24.67 -24.17
CA ALA A 1069 20.74 -23.93 -24.14
C ALA A 1069 20.69 -22.65 -23.27
N GLU A 1070 19.53 -21.98 -23.19
CA GLU A 1070 19.37 -20.84 -22.28
C GLU A 1070 19.36 -21.30 -20.81
N GLY A 1071 18.72 -22.44 -20.52
CA GLY A 1071 18.78 -23.08 -19.20
C GLY A 1071 20.19 -23.52 -18.80
N GLU A 1072 20.96 -24.09 -19.73
CA GLU A 1072 22.37 -24.48 -19.48
C GLU A 1072 23.24 -23.26 -19.18
N ALA A 1073 23.00 -22.12 -19.84
CA ALA A 1073 23.72 -20.89 -19.54
C ALA A 1073 23.49 -20.44 -18.09
N VAL A 1074 22.24 -20.49 -17.61
CA VAL A 1074 21.90 -20.16 -16.21
C VAL A 1074 22.56 -21.14 -15.23
N VAL A 1075 22.52 -22.45 -15.52
CA VAL A 1075 23.19 -23.47 -14.68
C VAL A 1075 24.70 -23.24 -14.65
N GLY A 1076 25.33 -22.90 -15.78
CA GLY A 1076 26.74 -22.56 -15.85
C GLY A 1076 27.12 -21.35 -14.98
N MET A 1077 26.25 -20.33 -14.91
CA MET A 1077 26.45 -19.19 -14.02
C MET A 1077 26.36 -19.61 -12.55
N LEU A 1078 25.38 -20.43 -12.17
CA LEU A 1078 25.28 -20.95 -10.80
C LEU A 1078 26.48 -21.84 -10.43
N ALA A 1079 27.00 -22.63 -11.38
CA ALA A 1079 28.20 -23.42 -11.20
C ALA A 1079 29.45 -22.55 -10.98
N ALA A 1080 29.57 -21.42 -11.69
CA ALA A 1080 30.65 -20.47 -11.46
C ALA A 1080 30.58 -19.84 -10.05
N LEU A 1081 29.38 -19.57 -9.53
CA LEU A 1081 29.19 -19.09 -8.15
C LEU A 1081 29.64 -20.14 -7.12
N ALA A 1082 29.26 -21.40 -7.33
CA ALA A 1082 29.68 -22.49 -6.46
C ALA A 1082 31.21 -22.69 -6.50
N ALA A 1083 31.82 -22.60 -7.69
CA ALA A 1083 33.27 -22.70 -7.86
C ALA A 1083 34.02 -21.53 -7.19
N ALA A 1084 33.38 -20.37 -7.04
CA ALA A 1084 33.90 -19.20 -6.33
C ALA A 1084 33.56 -19.20 -4.82
N ASP A 1085 33.04 -20.31 -4.29
CA ASP A 1085 32.64 -20.48 -2.88
C ASP A 1085 31.61 -19.45 -2.38
N VAL A 1086 30.70 -19.03 -3.28
CA VAL A 1086 29.57 -18.17 -2.90
C VAL A 1086 28.47 -19.01 -2.29
N GLN A 1087 28.22 -18.80 -1.00
CA GLN A 1087 27.15 -19.47 -0.24
C GLN A 1087 25.88 -18.61 -0.19
N ASP A 1088 24.72 -19.27 -0.26
CA ASP A 1088 23.37 -18.67 -0.31
C ASP A 1088 23.28 -17.43 -1.21
N PRO A 1089 23.53 -17.57 -2.53
CA PRO A 1089 23.59 -16.43 -3.44
C PRO A 1089 22.22 -15.74 -3.55
N ASP A 1090 22.20 -14.42 -3.31
CA ASP A 1090 21.01 -13.58 -3.49
C ASP A 1090 20.77 -13.26 -4.97
N VAL A 1091 20.26 -14.27 -5.69
CA VAL A 1091 19.99 -14.23 -7.13
C VAL A 1091 18.51 -14.50 -7.39
N PHE A 1092 17.89 -13.68 -8.26
CA PHE A 1092 16.59 -14.01 -8.86
C PHE A 1092 16.74 -14.39 -10.33
N ILE A 1093 16.05 -15.44 -10.76
CA ILE A 1093 15.89 -15.81 -12.16
C ILE A 1093 14.48 -15.40 -12.58
N ILE A 1094 14.40 -14.32 -13.36
CA ILE A 1094 13.14 -13.70 -13.76
C ILE A 1094 12.87 -13.99 -15.23
N THR A 1095 11.63 -14.33 -15.57
CA THR A 1095 11.21 -14.55 -16.96
C THR A 1095 9.85 -13.92 -17.26
N PRO A 1096 9.59 -13.43 -18.49
CA PRO A 1096 8.27 -12.92 -18.86
C PRO A 1096 7.21 -14.03 -19.02
N PHE A 1097 7.60 -15.31 -19.14
CA PHE A 1097 6.66 -16.39 -19.50
C PHE A 1097 6.60 -17.52 -18.46
N LYS A 1098 5.38 -17.92 -18.10
CA LYS A 1098 5.14 -19.00 -17.13
C LYS A 1098 5.73 -20.35 -17.54
N VAL A 1099 5.73 -20.64 -18.85
CA VAL A 1099 6.32 -21.87 -19.40
C VAL A 1099 7.84 -21.91 -19.13
N ILE A 1100 8.54 -20.79 -19.28
CA ILE A 1100 9.98 -20.70 -19.04
C ILE A 1100 10.30 -20.88 -17.56
N GLU A 1101 9.48 -20.28 -16.67
CA GLU A 1101 9.62 -20.48 -15.22
C GLU A 1101 9.52 -21.97 -14.87
N GLN A 1102 8.50 -22.66 -15.39
CA GLN A 1102 8.28 -24.07 -15.11
C GLN A 1102 9.41 -24.95 -15.63
N GLU A 1103 9.87 -24.73 -16.86
CA GLU A 1103 10.97 -25.51 -17.43
C GLU A 1103 12.32 -25.22 -16.74
N MET A 1104 12.59 -23.97 -16.36
CA MET A 1104 13.79 -23.63 -15.60
C MET A 1104 13.80 -24.28 -14.22
N ARG A 1105 12.65 -24.30 -13.51
CA ARG A 1105 12.52 -25.02 -12.23
C ARG A 1105 12.79 -26.51 -12.41
N ARG A 1106 12.16 -27.17 -13.40
CA ARG A 1106 12.42 -28.58 -13.72
C ARG A 1106 13.88 -28.86 -14.06
N ARG A 1107 14.56 -27.91 -14.71
CA ARG A 1107 15.99 -28.01 -15.02
C ARG A 1107 16.85 -27.94 -13.77
N LEU A 1108 16.55 -27.03 -12.83
CA LEU A 1108 17.26 -26.91 -11.55
C LEU A 1108 16.97 -28.07 -10.59
N ASP A 1109 15.78 -28.67 -10.64
CA ASP A 1109 15.46 -29.86 -9.84
C ASP A 1109 16.41 -31.04 -10.13
N ARG A 1110 17.00 -31.08 -11.34
CA ARG A 1110 18.01 -32.07 -11.74
C ARG A 1110 19.42 -31.76 -11.21
N GLU A 1111 19.64 -30.57 -10.64
CA GLU A 1111 20.94 -30.04 -10.20
C GLU A 1111 21.07 -29.99 -8.66
N ALA A 1112 20.49 -30.96 -7.95
CA ALA A 1112 20.54 -31.00 -6.49
C ALA A 1112 21.96 -31.03 -5.90
N GLY A 1113 22.95 -31.54 -6.65
CA GLY A 1113 24.37 -31.47 -6.27
C GLY A 1113 24.91 -30.04 -6.24
N LEU A 1114 24.65 -29.28 -7.31
CA LEU A 1114 25.05 -27.88 -7.43
C LEU A 1114 24.36 -26.99 -6.38
N LEU A 1115 23.05 -27.14 -6.20
CA LEU A 1115 22.31 -26.35 -5.21
C LEU A 1115 22.83 -26.61 -3.77
N ARG A 1116 23.21 -27.84 -3.46
CA ARG A 1116 23.86 -28.15 -2.16
C ARG A 1116 25.24 -27.52 -2.02
N SER A 1117 26.03 -27.42 -3.09
CA SER A 1117 27.34 -26.76 -3.05
C SER A 1117 27.25 -25.24 -2.83
N LEU A 1118 26.10 -24.63 -3.17
CA LEU A 1118 25.77 -23.24 -2.87
C LEU A 1118 25.20 -23.06 -1.45
N GLY A 1119 25.10 -24.12 -0.66
CA GLY A 1119 24.55 -24.07 0.70
C GLY A 1119 23.03 -23.87 0.76
N VAL A 1120 22.30 -24.06 -0.34
CA VAL A 1120 20.85 -23.83 -0.41
C VAL A 1120 20.06 -25.15 -0.47
N LYS A 1121 18.81 -25.11 0.00
CA LYS A 1121 17.90 -26.25 -0.07
C LYS A 1121 17.38 -26.44 -1.50
N ALA A 1122 17.65 -27.61 -2.08
CA ALA A 1122 17.40 -27.89 -3.49
C ALA A 1122 15.90 -27.88 -3.87
N ASP A 1123 15.00 -28.18 -2.95
CA ASP A 1123 13.55 -28.25 -3.14
C ASP A 1123 12.83 -26.91 -2.91
N GLU A 1124 13.41 -26.02 -2.10
CA GLU A 1124 12.84 -24.71 -1.77
C GLU A 1124 13.41 -23.58 -2.65
N TRP A 1125 14.73 -23.55 -2.87
CA TRP A 1125 15.39 -22.41 -3.52
C TRP A 1125 14.88 -22.15 -4.94
N PRO A 1126 14.72 -23.14 -5.85
CA PRO A 1126 14.17 -22.89 -7.18
C PRO A 1126 12.73 -22.37 -7.16
N ARG A 1127 11.93 -22.75 -6.15
CA ARG A 1127 10.54 -22.28 -6.02
C ARG A 1127 10.47 -20.83 -5.59
N ASP A 1128 11.38 -20.40 -4.71
CA ASP A 1128 11.42 -19.04 -4.22
C ASP A 1128 12.17 -18.06 -5.16
N ARG A 1129 13.23 -18.54 -5.84
CA ARG A 1129 14.15 -17.71 -6.61
C ARG A 1129 13.95 -17.73 -8.13
N VAL A 1130 13.11 -18.63 -8.66
CA VAL A 1130 12.71 -18.64 -10.09
C VAL A 1130 11.23 -18.29 -10.23
N GLY A 1131 10.89 -17.33 -11.08
CA GLY A 1131 9.52 -16.83 -11.18
C GLY A 1131 9.27 -15.91 -12.37
N THR A 1132 7.99 -15.68 -12.67
CA THR A 1132 7.61 -14.56 -13.55
C THR A 1132 7.80 -13.21 -12.87
N ILE A 1133 7.76 -12.13 -13.65
CA ILE A 1133 7.92 -10.74 -13.17
C ILE A 1133 6.93 -10.42 -12.03
N HIS A 1134 5.68 -10.88 -12.12
CA HIS A 1134 4.66 -10.73 -11.07
C HIS A 1134 5.05 -11.39 -9.74
N THR A 1135 5.85 -12.46 -9.77
CA THR A 1135 6.27 -13.21 -8.57
C THR A 1135 7.25 -12.41 -7.71
N PHE A 1136 8.07 -11.56 -8.34
CA PHE A 1136 9.12 -10.77 -7.68
C PHE A 1136 8.74 -9.31 -7.47
N GLN A 1137 7.48 -8.95 -7.72
CA GLN A 1137 6.96 -7.63 -7.45
C GLN A 1137 7.09 -7.31 -5.95
N GLY A 1138 7.60 -6.11 -5.65
CA GLY A 1138 7.93 -5.69 -4.27
C GLY A 1138 9.13 -6.41 -3.64
N ARG A 1139 9.77 -7.37 -4.32
CA ARG A 1139 11.02 -8.01 -3.90
C ARG A 1139 12.20 -7.42 -4.65
N GLU A 1140 13.39 -7.69 -4.16
CA GLU A 1140 14.66 -7.26 -4.75
C GLU A 1140 15.74 -8.30 -4.43
N ALA A 1141 16.76 -8.38 -5.27
CA ALA A 1141 17.92 -9.24 -5.07
C ALA A 1141 19.19 -8.49 -5.45
N ASP A 1142 20.32 -8.89 -4.88
CA ASP A 1142 21.63 -8.40 -5.27
C ASP A 1142 21.86 -8.53 -6.78
N THR A 1143 21.50 -9.70 -7.33
CA THR A 1143 21.68 -10.02 -8.76
C THR A 1143 20.40 -10.57 -9.40
N VAL A 1144 20.11 -10.15 -10.64
CA VAL A 1144 19.03 -10.71 -11.46
C VAL A 1144 19.59 -11.36 -12.72
N ILE A 1145 19.08 -12.54 -13.03
CA ILE A 1145 19.23 -13.22 -14.31
C ILE A 1145 17.89 -13.15 -15.04
N LEU A 1146 17.80 -12.32 -16.08
CA LEU A 1146 16.62 -12.18 -16.92
C LEU A 1146 16.66 -13.22 -18.05
N LEU A 1147 15.81 -14.25 -17.92
CA LEU A 1147 15.71 -15.38 -18.85
C LEU A 1147 14.55 -15.17 -19.84
N LEU A 1148 14.88 -14.84 -21.09
CA LEU A 1148 13.93 -14.32 -22.06
C LEU A 1148 13.10 -15.40 -22.78
N GLY A 1149 13.72 -16.47 -23.27
CA GLY A 1149 13.06 -17.46 -24.13
C GLY A 1149 12.58 -16.92 -25.48
N ALA A 1150 11.52 -17.53 -26.01
CA ALA A 1150 10.81 -17.17 -27.24
C ALA A 1150 11.72 -16.96 -28.48
N PRO A 1151 12.42 -18.01 -28.93
CA PRO A 1151 13.46 -17.89 -29.95
C PRO A 1151 12.94 -17.68 -31.37
N LYS A 1152 11.76 -18.19 -31.72
CA LYS A 1152 11.33 -18.30 -33.12
C LYS A 1152 10.95 -16.94 -33.72
N PRO A 1153 11.16 -16.70 -35.03
CA PRO A 1153 10.64 -15.52 -35.73
C PRO A 1153 9.12 -15.36 -35.61
N ASN A 1154 8.34 -16.44 -35.68
CA ASN A 1154 6.87 -16.41 -35.60
C ASN A 1154 6.32 -16.12 -34.19
N GLN A 1155 7.16 -16.08 -33.15
CA GLN A 1155 6.81 -15.67 -31.79
C GLN A 1155 6.95 -14.15 -31.60
N HIS A 1156 7.02 -13.37 -32.71
CA HIS A 1156 7.12 -11.92 -32.69
C HIS A 1156 6.06 -11.25 -31.82
N ARG A 1157 4.79 -11.69 -31.87
CA ARG A 1157 3.72 -11.15 -31.01
C ARG A 1157 3.99 -11.33 -29.52
N ALA A 1158 4.56 -12.48 -29.11
CA ALA A 1158 4.89 -12.73 -27.71
C ALA A 1158 6.06 -11.84 -27.24
N ARG A 1159 7.06 -11.62 -28.10
CA ARG A 1159 8.15 -10.67 -27.83
C ARG A 1159 7.65 -9.23 -27.80
N GLN A 1160 6.77 -8.86 -28.73
CA GLN A 1160 6.15 -7.53 -28.80
C GLN A 1160 5.28 -7.26 -27.58
N TRP A 1161 4.50 -8.23 -27.09
CA TRP A 1161 3.77 -8.09 -25.82
C TRP A 1161 4.70 -7.82 -24.63
N ALA A 1162 5.82 -8.55 -24.55
CA ALA A 1162 6.81 -8.36 -23.48
C ALA A 1162 7.63 -7.06 -23.64
N ALA A 1163 7.75 -6.53 -24.86
CA ALA A 1163 8.55 -5.36 -25.19
C ALA A 1163 7.76 -4.06 -25.37
N SER A 1164 6.43 -4.12 -25.56
CA SER A 1164 5.59 -2.98 -25.95
C SER A 1164 5.25 -2.05 -24.77
N PRO A 1165 4.91 -2.52 -23.57
CA PRO A 1165 4.86 -1.65 -22.38
C PRO A 1165 6.27 -1.51 -21.77
N PRO A 1166 6.71 -0.31 -21.36
CA PRO A 1166 7.98 -0.17 -20.63
C PRO A 1166 7.97 -0.97 -19.31
N ASN A 1167 6.77 -1.24 -18.77
CA ASN A 1167 6.50 -1.80 -17.45
C ASN A 1167 7.19 -3.14 -17.19
N ILE A 1168 7.21 -4.06 -18.15
CA ILE A 1168 7.75 -5.43 -17.99
C ILE A 1168 9.27 -5.39 -17.83
N ILE A 1169 9.96 -4.68 -18.72
CA ILE A 1169 11.43 -4.55 -18.69
C ILE A 1169 11.86 -3.66 -17.52
N ASN A 1170 11.15 -2.54 -17.29
CA ASN A 1170 11.41 -1.64 -16.17
C ASN A 1170 11.38 -2.40 -14.84
N VAL A 1171 10.35 -3.23 -14.63
CA VAL A 1171 10.25 -4.04 -13.42
C VAL A 1171 11.35 -5.09 -13.37
N ALA A 1172 11.58 -5.87 -14.43
CA ALA A 1172 12.62 -6.92 -14.39
C ALA A 1172 14.02 -6.37 -14.08
N VAL A 1173 14.39 -5.24 -14.68
CA VAL A 1173 15.70 -4.59 -14.52
C VAL A 1173 15.85 -3.97 -13.13
N SER A 1174 14.81 -3.30 -12.62
CA SER A 1174 14.84 -2.60 -11.32
C SER A 1174 14.76 -3.52 -10.09
N ARG A 1175 14.67 -4.85 -10.28
CA ARG A 1175 14.80 -5.84 -9.17
C ARG A 1175 16.26 -6.10 -8.79
N ALA A 1176 17.22 -5.81 -9.67
CA ALA A 1176 18.64 -6.00 -9.41
C ALA A 1176 19.26 -4.79 -8.70
N LYS A 1177 19.92 -5.03 -7.57
CA LYS A 1177 20.67 -3.99 -6.86
C LYS A 1177 22.05 -3.75 -7.48
N GLN A 1178 22.81 -4.81 -7.75
CA GLN A 1178 24.21 -4.72 -8.17
C GLN A 1178 24.47 -5.23 -9.58
N ASN A 1179 23.90 -6.38 -9.97
CA ASN A 1179 24.24 -7.03 -11.25
C ASN A 1179 23.01 -7.51 -12.02
N LEU A 1180 23.06 -7.36 -13.34
CA LEU A 1180 22.04 -7.84 -14.27
C LEU A 1180 22.68 -8.67 -15.38
N TYR A 1181 22.20 -9.90 -15.54
CA TYR A 1181 22.57 -10.77 -16.64
C TYR A 1181 21.35 -11.12 -17.47
N VAL A 1182 21.41 -10.90 -18.77
CA VAL A 1182 20.29 -11.22 -19.69
C VAL A 1182 20.66 -12.45 -20.49
N VAL A 1183 19.81 -13.48 -20.48
CA VAL A 1183 20.03 -14.74 -21.20
C VAL A 1183 18.95 -14.88 -22.29
N GLY A 1184 19.37 -14.93 -23.55
CA GLY A 1184 18.48 -15.08 -24.69
C GLY A 1184 19.11 -14.55 -25.99
N SER A 1185 18.38 -14.64 -27.11
CA SER A 1185 18.87 -14.13 -28.40
C SER A 1185 18.79 -12.61 -28.46
N ALA A 1186 19.95 -11.93 -28.49
CA ALA A 1186 20.03 -10.47 -28.53
C ALA A 1186 19.38 -9.91 -29.81
N THR A 1187 19.60 -10.57 -30.94
CA THR A 1187 19.07 -10.17 -32.26
C THR A 1187 17.55 -10.29 -32.36
N ALA A 1188 16.98 -11.38 -31.83
CA ALA A 1188 15.53 -11.61 -31.88
C ALA A 1188 14.75 -10.64 -30.98
N TRP A 1189 15.32 -10.25 -29.85
CA TRP A 1189 14.66 -9.41 -28.85
C TRP A 1189 14.88 -7.91 -29.08
N SER A 1190 16.03 -7.48 -29.63
CA SER A 1190 16.26 -6.07 -29.96
C SER A 1190 15.38 -5.57 -31.12
N ALA A 1191 14.94 -6.47 -32.01
CA ALA A 1191 13.97 -6.16 -33.04
C ALA A 1191 12.52 -5.99 -32.50
N ALA A 1192 12.26 -6.37 -31.24
CA ALA A 1192 10.89 -6.43 -30.70
C ALA A 1192 10.39 -5.13 -30.05
N GLY A 1193 11.26 -4.19 -29.70
CA GLY A 1193 10.87 -2.90 -29.11
C GLY A 1193 12.05 -2.02 -28.64
N THR A 1194 11.80 -0.73 -28.49
CA THR A 1194 12.80 0.29 -28.11
C THR A 1194 13.41 0.04 -26.73
N SER A 1195 12.62 -0.40 -25.74
CA SER A 1195 13.09 -0.69 -24.38
C SER A 1195 14.22 -1.73 -24.33
N LEU A 1196 14.15 -2.75 -25.19
CA LEU A 1196 15.18 -3.79 -25.27
C LEU A 1196 16.42 -3.35 -26.03
N GLN A 1197 16.27 -2.43 -26.99
CA GLN A 1197 17.42 -1.80 -27.65
C GLN A 1197 18.21 -0.94 -26.67
N VAL A 1198 17.53 -0.17 -25.81
CA VAL A 1198 18.16 0.58 -24.72
C VAL A 1198 18.89 -0.36 -23.77
N LEU A 1199 18.24 -1.44 -23.33
CA LEU A 1199 18.86 -2.45 -22.46
C LEU A 1199 20.11 -3.09 -23.09
N GLN A 1200 20.03 -3.49 -24.36
CA GLN A 1200 21.16 -4.08 -25.08
C GLN A 1200 22.33 -3.11 -25.18
N ARG A 1201 22.07 -1.84 -25.56
CA ARG A 1201 23.12 -0.81 -25.68
C ARG A 1201 23.79 -0.53 -24.34
N ALA A 1202 23.01 -0.40 -23.26
CA ALA A 1202 23.53 -0.14 -21.92
C ALA A 1202 24.39 -1.30 -21.40
N LEU A 1203 23.97 -2.55 -21.62
CA LEU A 1203 24.76 -3.73 -21.27
C LEU A 1203 26.04 -3.86 -22.13
N ALA A 1204 26.00 -3.45 -23.40
CA ALA A 1204 27.18 -3.47 -24.27
C ALA A 1204 28.20 -2.37 -23.92
N GLN A 1205 27.77 -1.23 -23.37
CA GLN A 1205 28.66 -0.17 -22.90
C GLN A 1205 29.29 -0.49 -21.54
N SER A 1206 28.64 -1.34 -20.73
CA SER A 1206 29.14 -1.77 -19.42
C SER A 1206 30.05 -3.00 -19.48
N ALA A 1207 30.00 -3.80 -20.55
CA ALA A 1207 30.79 -5.02 -20.72
C ALA A 1207 32.14 -4.71 -21.37
#